data_AF-A0A4Q8L4U1-F1
#
_entry.id   AF-A0A4Q8L4U1-F1
#
_cell.length_a   1.000
_cell.length_b   1.000
_cell.length_c   1.000
_cell.angle_alpha   90.00
_cell.angle_beta   90.00
_cell.angle_gamma   90.00
#
_symmetry.space_group_name_H-M   'P 1'
#
loop_
_entity.id
_entity.type
_entity.pdbx_description
1 polymer ?
#
loop_
_entity_poly.entity_id
_entity_poly.type
_entity_poly.pdbx_seq_one_letter_code
_entity_poly.pdbx_strand_id
1 'polypeptide(L)'
;MRSEDGSPAFVKAFRRNGSVWAFTKSADGWVNDYGTEAKLSFNANNKTYSIKLSGDEETYNENGKLSSILRRGNIIELGRDNFGRIEHLSSQDGRKISLSYKSESSTFPSQACVSNDGCIAYEINENEVITKVIFQDGGSKSYLYSSGTYLVGIVDENTDRYATYSYQTTSGSAISTKHGASADNYSVSYNNASGSKQAIVTTPTGSTRTIEFTKLANGINSVTQLETSCQGCATVDYKFDINEKGRILKRYSPSGAGSLNLSYERDVLGRTIRTTNLLGLDKLTSYNDEENAPSKIEWRSDGVPQRDILITYDNRAQLVKVESRDLKSNNSRSYSFSRCDGTDLQCPIPGLLLSQDGPRIDVSDITNFSYFTGDDTGCGSYGACRYRKGYINKVTNALGQVIEVTDYNGAGRPLSVKDPNGVITDYEYHPRGWLTATKVRGADSSTESDDRITRIDYWPTGLVKRVTQPDGAFTTYTYDAAHRLTDISDNAGNTIHYTLDNAGNRIAEDTKDANGNLKRTLSRVYNQLGQLATQADAVGNPTDYGYDANGNTTSATDALSRITQSEYDPLNRLKRTLQDVGGIAAETKFAYDALDNLTEVTDPKGLKTTYTYNGLGELTKQVSPDTGTTLFTYDSAGNRITQKDARSKTTTYSYDALNRLAGIAYANTSFNVTYTYDANQSVCTAAESFPVGRLTKMQDGSGTTQYCYNRFGDLTRKVQTVNGVALTLRYSYAPGGQLTAMTYPDGAVVDYVRDSQGRITEVGVKPSAGARQVLLTGATYHPFGPAAGWTYGNGRQMTRTLDLDYRPAAIHDASTGGLAVGFNYDEVGNLVELTQPGSTLPQVGFGYDALGRLTQFKDGPTGTVIDGYGYDKTGNRTSLSTAAGTSTYSYPTTSHRLTNVGGIARTYDAAGNTTGINGTAKQFVYDDTGRMSSVKAGGTTTRNYKYNGKGERVRSYLSTANTYTLYDEAGHWIGDYGANGTPVQQAIWMDDLPVGLRTAAAGTVSYIEPDHLGSPRVVIDPVANTSIWEWDIKGEVFGATAPKQDPDADGVSFNLDLRLPGQRYDGATGFYYNFFRDYDPSAGRYIQSDPIGLNGGISTFSYVDSSPLSLADFFGLQITMPWVSPMVRPAPIPGPIDVAPFLAPRTPRDPFGEYCQSLIRRIQNTKDEIYNKRIPALAKDPNPLPRRIGPGERLRDTIRGHEKLLNRRLRDLKDLEDEYDRECGPATLACESKGAESVTSG
;
A
#
# COMPACT_ATOMS: atom_id res chain seq x y z
N MET A 1 -60.60 12.39 -5.15
CA MET A 1 -61.64 12.05 -4.14
C MET A 1 -60.98 12.01 -2.78
N ARG A 2 -61.53 12.70 -1.78
CA ARG A 2 -61.05 12.65 -0.39
C ARG A 2 -61.92 11.66 0.39
N SER A 3 -61.36 10.88 1.30
CA SER A 3 -62.10 10.05 2.26
C SER A 3 -62.77 10.92 3.33
N GLU A 4 -63.64 10.31 4.14
CA GLU A 4 -64.41 10.98 5.21
C GLU A 4 -63.53 11.68 6.26
N ASP A 5 -62.27 11.27 6.41
CA ASP A 5 -61.26 11.90 7.27
C ASP A 5 -60.49 13.08 6.61
N GLY A 6 -60.87 13.48 5.39
CA GLY A 6 -60.29 14.61 4.67
C GLY A 6 -58.99 14.32 3.91
N SER A 7 -58.45 13.10 4.00
CA SER A 7 -57.26 12.67 3.24
C SER A 7 -57.61 12.21 1.82
N PRO A 8 -56.69 12.30 0.82
CA PRO A 8 -56.96 11.79 -0.52
C PRO A 8 -57.15 10.26 -0.55
N ALA A 9 -57.97 9.73 -1.45
CA ALA A 9 -58.12 8.28 -1.67
C ALA A 9 -56.96 7.67 -2.51
N PHE A 10 -56.16 8.53 -3.15
CA PHE A 10 -55.12 8.15 -4.09
C PHE A 10 -54.03 9.24 -4.17
N VAL A 11 -52.75 8.84 -4.13
CA VAL A 11 -51.58 9.73 -4.17
C VAL A 11 -50.58 9.21 -5.19
N LYS A 12 -49.95 10.11 -5.97
CA LYS A 12 -48.84 9.80 -6.88
C LYS A 12 -47.59 10.53 -6.44
N ALA A 13 -46.56 9.78 -6.07
CA ALA A 13 -45.21 10.30 -5.87
C ALA A 13 -44.43 10.18 -7.17
N PHE A 14 -44.14 11.30 -7.81
CA PHE A 14 -43.32 11.36 -9.01
C PHE A 14 -41.85 11.33 -8.59
N ARG A 15 -41.18 10.22 -8.85
CA ARG A 15 -39.78 10.01 -8.48
C ARG A 15 -38.85 10.48 -9.59
N ARG A 16 -37.62 10.74 -9.18
CA ARG A 16 -36.63 11.45 -9.98
C ARG A 16 -36.02 10.64 -11.14
N ASN A 17 -36.12 9.33 -11.06
CA ASN A 17 -35.81 8.37 -12.13
C ASN A 17 -36.96 8.24 -13.17
N GLY A 18 -38.02 9.04 -13.06
CA GLY A 18 -39.21 8.95 -13.92
C GLY A 18 -40.21 7.88 -13.48
N SER A 19 -39.92 7.09 -12.42
CA SER A 19 -40.92 6.18 -11.87
C SER A 19 -41.98 6.98 -11.13
N VAL A 20 -43.25 6.61 -11.34
CA VAL A 20 -44.36 7.17 -10.58
C VAL A 20 -44.79 6.10 -9.61
N TRP A 21 -44.69 6.36 -8.31
CA TRP A 21 -45.23 5.48 -7.28
C TRP A 21 -46.64 5.94 -6.98
N ALA A 22 -47.62 5.12 -7.29
CA ALA A 22 -49.00 5.38 -6.96
C ALA A 22 -49.36 4.62 -5.69
N PHE A 23 -50.07 5.30 -4.81
CA PHE A 23 -50.52 4.82 -3.52
C PHE A 23 -52.03 4.93 -3.49
N THR A 24 -52.71 3.82 -3.23
CA THR A 24 -54.16 3.75 -3.05
C THR A 24 -54.47 3.48 -1.59
N LYS A 25 -55.40 4.24 -1.01
CA LYS A 25 -55.79 4.07 0.40
C LYS A 25 -56.77 2.90 0.53
N SER A 26 -56.44 1.90 1.34
CA SER A 26 -57.28 0.76 1.73
C SER A 26 -57.68 0.84 3.20
N ALA A 27 -58.50 -0.10 3.67
CA ALA A 27 -58.92 -0.20 5.08
C ALA A 27 -57.74 -0.43 6.05
N ASP A 28 -56.63 -1.01 5.55
CA ASP A 28 -55.43 -1.36 6.33
C ASP A 28 -54.28 -0.35 6.16
N GLY A 29 -54.49 0.75 5.42
CA GLY A 29 -53.49 1.80 5.17
C GLY A 29 -53.24 2.10 3.69
N TRP A 30 -52.10 2.72 3.36
CA TRP A 30 -51.73 3.04 1.98
C TRP A 30 -51.00 1.88 1.30
N VAL A 31 -51.48 1.45 0.13
CA VAL A 31 -50.90 0.37 -0.68
C VAL A 31 -50.28 0.94 -1.95
N ASN A 32 -49.04 0.54 -2.28
CA ASN A 32 -48.31 1.02 -3.46
C ASN A 32 -48.44 0.05 -4.66
N ASP A 33 -48.61 0.61 -5.87
CA ASP A 33 -48.73 -0.09 -7.15
C ASP A 33 -47.51 -1.00 -7.50
N TYR A 34 -46.36 -0.81 -6.83
CA TYR A 34 -45.14 -1.63 -7.00
C TYR A 34 -44.89 -2.64 -5.86
N GLY A 35 -45.82 -2.80 -4.91
CA GLY A 35 -45.66 -3.68 -3.73
C GLY A 35 -45.27 -2.93 -2.46
N THR A 36 -44.56 -3.56 -1.51
CA THR A 36 -44.23 -3.00 -0.18
C THR A 36 -42.99 -2.10 -0.15
N GLU A 37 -42.39 -1.78 -1.29
CA GLU A 37 -41.10 -1.06 -1.40
C GLU A 37 -41.10 0.33 -0.75
N ALA A 38 -42.25 0.99 -0.63
CA ALA A 38 -42.37 2.29 0.03
C ALA A 38 -43.70 2.39 0.77
N LYS A 39 -43.68 2.97 1.97
CA LYS A 39 -44.88 3.22 2.79
C LYS A 39 -45.20 4.70 2.77
N LEU A 40 -46.42 5.03 2.36
CA LEU A 40 -46.96 6.39 2.48
C LEU A 40 -47.74 6.49 3.79
N SER A 41 -47.46 7.52 4.57
CA SER A 41 -48.30 7.94 5.70
C SER A 41 -48.78 9.37 5.47
N PHE A 42 -49.95 9.69 6.02
CA PHE A 42 -50.52 11.02 5.97
C PHE A 42 -50.81 11.46 7.40
N ASN A 43 -50.22 12.59 7.81
CA ASN A 43 -50.50 13.20 9.11
C ASN A 43 -51.62 14.24 8.93
N ALA A 44 -52.82 13.92 9.43
CA ALA A 44 -54.00 14.76 9.28
C ALA A 44 -53.90 16.10 10.02
N ASN A 45 -53.13 16.17 11.12
CA ASN A 45 -53.03 17.38 11.96
C ASN A 45 -52.26 18.50 11.24
N ASN A 46 -51.16 18.14 10.59
CA ASN A 46 -50.30 19.11 9.89
C ASN A 46 -50.43 19.01 8.36
N LYS A 47 -51.33 18.16 7.86
CA LYS A 47 -51.58 17.87 6.44
C LYS A 47 -50.30 17.51 5.66
N THR A 48 -49.37 16.81 6.28
CA THR A 48 -48.13 16.37 5.64
C THR A 48 -48.21 14.93 5.15
N TYR A 49 -47.48 14.63 4.08
CA TYR A 49 -47.31 13.28 3.55
C TYR A 49 -45.89 12.84 3.85
N SER A 50 -45.70 11.63 4.38
CA SER A 50 -44.39 11.05 4.60
C SER A 50 -44.24 9.79 3.75
N ILE A 51 -43.17 9.70 3.00
CA ILE A 51 -42.79 8.51 2.24
C ILE A 51 -41.59 7.89 2.94
N LYS A 52 -41.79 6.74 3.59
CA LYS A 52 -40.72 5.95 4.17
C LYS A 52 -40.20 4.93 3.15
N LEU A 53 -38.89 4.94 2.93
CA LEU A 53 -38.15 4.06 2.04
C LEU A 53 -36.88 3.60 2.74
N SER A 54 -36.77 2.32 3.11
CA SER A 54 -35.47 1.74 3.52
C SER A 54 -34.78 2.50 4.67
N GLY A 55 -35.53 2.82 5.72
CA GLY A 55 -35.05 3.63 6.87
C GLY A 55 -34.98 5.14 6.63
N ASP A 56 -35.08 5.61 5.38
CA ASP A 56 -35.15 7.03 5.03
C ASP A 56 -36.61 7.49 5.01
N GLU A 57 -36.90 8.72 5.44
CA GLU A 57 -38.23 9.30 5.39
C GLU A 57 -38.17 10.67 4.71
N GLU A 58 -38.98 10.84 3.67
CA GLU A 58 -39.17 12.12 3.00
C GLU A 58 -40.52 12.69 3.43
N THR A 59 -40.54 13.88 4.02
CA THR A 59 -41.77 14.56 4.39
C THR A 59 -42.09 15.67 3.40
N TYR A 60 -43.34 15.71 2.98
CA TYR A 60 -43.91 16.64 2.03
C TYR A 60 -45.03 17.44 2.69
N ASN A 61 -45.11 18.73 2.40
CA ASN A 61 -46.19 19.58 2.88
C ASN A 61 -47.53 19.31 2.16
N GLU A 62 -48.59 20.03 2.56
CA GLU A 62 -49.94 19.87 2.01
C GLU A 62 -50.05 20.11 0.49
N ASN A 63 -49.08 20.84 -0.08
CA ASN A 63 -48.98 21.14 -1.51
C ASN A 63 -48.09 20.12 -2.26
N GLY A 64 -47.68 19.03 -1.61
CA GLY A 64 -46.86 17.98 -2.20
C GLY A 64 -45.41 18.40 -2.47
N LYS A 65 -44.91 19.44 -1.77
CA LYS A 65 -43.50 19.87 -1.87
C LYS A 65 -42.70 19.28 -0.73
N LEU A 66 -41.51 18.75 -1.05
CA LEU A 66 -40.57 18.22 -0.08
C LEU A 66 -40.17 19.31 0.91
N SER A 67 -40.34 19.04 2.21
CA SER A 67 -40.06 19.95 3.33
C SER A 67 -38.92 19.46 4.21
N SER A 68 -38.77 18.15 4.37
CA SER A 68 -37.64 17.57 5.08
C SER A 68 -37.28 16.17 4.56
N ILE A 69 -36.04 15.79 4.81
CA ILE A 69 -35.50 14.46 4.55
C ILE A 69 -34.87 13.97 5.85
N LEU A 70 -35.39 12.89 6.41
CA LEU A 70 -34.76 12.12 7.47
C LEU A 70 -33.96 10.98 6.81
N ARG A 71 -32.66 10.93 7.08
CA ARG A 71 -31.78 9.91 6.55
C ARG A 71 -30.92 9.30 7.64
N ARG A 72 -31.20 8.03 7.99
CA ARG A 72 -30.50 7.30 9.07
C ARG A 72 -30.37 8.12 10.38
N GLY A 73 -31.39 8.91 10.73
CA GLY A 73 -31.41 9.77 11.92
C GLY A 73 -31.06 11.24 11.71
N ASN A 74 -30.49 11.62 10.55
CA ASN A 74 -30.16 13.02 10.25
C ASN A 74 -31.29 13.72 9.51
N ILE A 75 -31.74 14.87 10.01
CA ILE A 75 -32.77 15.68 9.36
C ILE A 75 -32.12 16.79 8.54
N ILE A 76 -32.56 16.89 7.29
CA ILE A 76 -32.31 18.04 6.41
C ILE A 76 -33.66 18.71 6.17
N GLU A 77 -33.78 19.96 6.58
CA GLU A 77 -34.94 20.80 6.35
C GLU A 77 -34.74 21.67 5.11
N LEU A 78 -35.81 21.90 4.37
CA LEU A 78 -35.80 22.69 3.15
C LEU A 78 -36.72 23.92 3.31
N GLY A 79 -36.10 25.08 3.45
CA GLY A 79 -36.78 26.37 3.43
C GLY A 79 -37.08 26.80 1.99
N ARG A 80 -38.22 27.44 1.80
CA ARG A 80 -38.69 27.89 0.48
C ARG A 80 -38.99 29.38 0.47
N ASP A 81 -38.79 30.00 -0.68
CA ASP A 81 -39.17 31.39 -0.92
C ASP A 81 -40.68 31.54 -1.21
N ASN A 82 -41.13 32.78 -1.40
CA ASN A 82 -42.52 33.11 -1.71
C ASN A 82 -43.02 32.52 -3.05
N PHE A 83 -42.11 32.01 -3.90
CA PHE A 83 -42.42 31.36 -5.18
C PHE A 83 -42.40 29.83 -5.06
N GLY A 84 -42.19 29.29 -3.85
CA GLY A 84 -42.15 27.86 -3.57
C GLY A 84 -40.87 27.16 -4.03
N ARG A 85 -39.81 27.91 -4.38
CA ARG A 85 -38.48 27.39 -4.74
C ARG A 85 -37.66 27.15 -3.48
N ILE A 86 -36.66 26.27 -3.53
CA ILE A 86 -35.80 26.03 -2.36
C ILE A 86 -34.90 27.25 -2.19
N GLU A 87 -35.05 27.96 -1.09
CA GLU A 87 -34.20 29.11 -0.76
C GLU A 87 -33.02 28.67 0.10
N HIS A 88 -33.23 27.68 0.97
CA HIS A 88 -32.15 27.17 1.78
C HIS A 88 -32.37 25.72 2.21
N LEU A 89 -31.28 25.04 2.46
CA LEU A 89 -31.26 23.73 3.10
C LEU A 89 -30.54 23.87 4.43
N SER A 90 -31.15 23.38 5.50
CA SER A 90 -30.59 23.42 6.84
C SER A 90 -30.47 22.00 7.36
N SER A 91 -29.30 21.60 7.83
CA SER A 91 -29.15 20.37 8.59
C SER A 91 -29.42 20.63 10.07
N GLN A 92 -29.78 19.58 10.81
CA GLN A 92 -29.99 19.61 12.26
C GLN A 92 -28.75 20.08 13.06
N ASP A 93 -27.56 20.03 12.45
CA ASP A 93 -26.30 20.56 13.00
C ASP A 93 -26.10 22.09 12.77
N GLY A 94 -27.11 22.77 12.20
CA GLY A 94 -27.08 24.20 11.93
C GLY A 94 -26.32 24.59 10.66
N ARG A 95 -25.82 23.64 9.87
CA ARG A 95 -25.26 23.93 8.54
C ARG A 95 -26.36 24.37 7.61
N LYS A 96 -26.12 25.47 6.89
CA LYS A 96 -27.06 26.03 5.92
C LYS A 96 -26.41 26.22 4.57
N ILE A 97 -27.07 25.74 3.53
CA ILE A 97 -26.79 26.11 2.15
C ILE A 97 -27.89 27.07 1.74
N SER A 98 -27.53 28.30 1.38
CA SER A 98 -28.48 29.29 0.85
C SER A 98 -28.38 29.33 -0.67
N LEU A 99 -29.53 29.39 -1.34
CA LEU A 99 -29.68 29.41 -2.78
C LEU A 99 -30.30 30.75 -3.18
N SER A 100 -29.66 31.45 -4.11
CA SER A 100 -30.16 32.73 -4.66
C SER A 100 -30.55 32.56 -6.13
N TYR A 101 -31.54 33.33 -6.57
CA TYR A 101 -32.10 33.26 -7.93
C TYR A 101 -32.03 34.63 -8.60
N LYS A 102 -31.81 34.65 -9.92
CA LYS A 102 -31.63 35.89 -10.70
C LYS A 102 -32.91 36.75 -10.81
N SER A 103 -34.08 36.12 -10.80
CA SER A 103 -35.38 36.78 -10.91
C SER A 103 -36.50 35.92 -10.31
N GLU A 104 -37.71 36.48 -10.17
CA GLU A 104 -38.90 35.77 -9.68
C GLU A 104 -39.33 34.61 -10.60
N SER A 105 -39.07 34.72 -11.92
CA SER A 105 -39.39 33.68 -12.90
C SER A 105 -38.33 32.58 -13.03
N SER A 106 -37.14 32.76 -12.45
CA SER A 106 -36.04 31.78 -12.56
C SER A 106 -36.35 30.52 -11.76
N THR A 107 -36.25 29.32 -12.35
CA THR A 107 -36.44 28.07 -11.59
C THR A 107 -35.15 27.43 -11.09
N PHE A 108 -33.99 28.00 -11.48
CA PHE A 108 -32.65 27.52 -11.14
C PHE A 108 -31.87 28.56 -10.32
N PRO A 109 -31.09 28.13 -9.32
CA PRO A 109 -30.29 29.04 -8.52
C PRO A 109 -29.16 29.64 -9.35
N SER A 110 -28.97 30.96 -9.28
CA SER A 110 -27.83 31.68 -9.84
C SER A 110 -26.61 31.69 -8.93
N GLN A 111 -26.80 31.36 -7.65
CA GLN A 111 -25.73 31.25 -6.68
C GLN A 111 -26.14 30.30 -5.58
N ALA A 112 -25.17 29.59 -5.02
CA ALA A 112 -25.35 28.91 -3.76
C ALA A 112 -24.23 29.32 -2.80
N CYS A 113 -24.50 29.29 -1.51
CA CYS A 113 -23.55 29.74 -0.49
C CYS A 113 -23.59 28.77 0.68
N VAL A 114 -22.41 28.26 1.05
CA VAL A 114 -22.25 27.53 2.31
C VAL A 114 -21.96 28.56 3.39
N SER A 115 -22.74 28.54 4.47
CA SER A 115 -22.53 29.44 5.60
C SER A 115 -21.07 29.40 6.08
N ASN A 116 -20.43 30.57 6.12
CA ASN A 116 -19.04 30.76 6.59
C ASN A 116 -17.94 30.06 5.75
N ASP A 117 -18.22 29.58 4.54
CA ASP A 117 -17.21 28.94 3.65
C ASP A 117 -17.21 29.55 2.23
N GLY A 118 -18.24 30.30 1.85
CA GLY A 118 -18.24 31.14 0.64
C GLY A 118 -19.25 30.72 -0.43
N CYS A 119 -19.32 31.55 -1.47
CA CYS A 119 -20.33 31.47 -2.52
C CYS A 119 -19.74 31.17 -3.88
N ILE A 120 -20.66 30.86 -4.76
CA ILE A 120 -20.42 29.91 -5.81
C ILE A 120 -21.49 30.31 -6.83
N ALA A 121 -21.09 30.77 -8.00
CA ALA A 121 -22.01 31.45 -8.90
C ALA A 121 -22.18 30.70 -10.21
N TYR A 122 -23.38 30.78 -10.75
CA TYR A 122 -23.83 30.12 -11.97
C TYR A 122 -24.28 31.15 -12.99
N GLU A 123 -23.77 31.04 -14.21
CA GLU A 123 -24.39 31.68 -15.36
C GLU A 123 -25.31 30.68 -16.06
N ILE A 124 -26.54 31.09 -16.36
CA ILE A 124 -27.60 30.25 -16.93
C ILE A 124 -28.14 30.94 -18.17
N ASN A 125 -28.37 30.20 -19.25
CA ASN A 125 -28.96 30.71 -20.48
C ASN A 125 -30.51 30.63 -20.49
N GLU A 126 -31.12 31.05 -21.60
CA GLU A 126 -32.59 31.08 -21.78
C GLU A 126 -33.26 29.69 -21.73
N ASN A 127 -32.53 28.61 -22.00
CA ASN A 127 -33.03 27.23 -21.91
C ASN A 127 -32.93 26.66 -20.49
N GLU A 128 -32.65 27.52 -19.52
CA GLU A 128 -32.32 27.17 -18.16
C GLU A 128 -31.18 26.14 -18.12
N VAL A 129 -30.16 26.21 -19.01
CA VAL A 129 -28.90 25.45 -18.87
C VAL A 129 -27.79 26.32 -18.28
N ILE A 130 -27.00 25.80 -17.35
CA ILE A 130 -25.86 26.54 -16.79
C ILE A 130 -24.72 26.52 -17.82
N THR A 131 -24.21 27.68 -18.19
CA THR A 131 -23.15 27.89 -19.18
C THR A 131 -21.79 28.14 -18.55
N LYS A 132 -21.75 28.50 -17.26
CA LYS A 132 -20.51 28.76 -16.54
C LYS A 132 -20.71 28.62 -15.04
N VAL A 133 -19.69 28.16 -14.33
CA VAL A 133 -19.52 28.49 -12.91
C VAL A 133 -18.31 29.30 -12.66
N ILE A 134 -18.48 30.12 -11.63
CA ILE A 134 -17.44 30.90 -11.01
C ILE A 134 -17.28 30.38 -9.58
N PHE A 135 -16.09 29.86 -9.30
CA PHE A 135 -15.67 29.38 -7.99
C PHE A 135 -15.30 30.57 -7.07
N GLN A 136 -15.08 30.30 -5.79
CA GLN A 136 -14.84 31.33 -4.77
C GLN A 136 -13.54 32.12 -4.99
N ASP A 137 -12.56 31.50 -5.62
CA ASP A 137 -11.27 32.07 -6.03
C ASP A 137 -11.37 32.88 -7.34
N GLY A 138 -12.55 32.98 -7.94
CA GLY A 138 -12.78 33.65 -9.23
C GLY A 138 -12.45 32.77 -10.45
N GLY A 139 -11.81 31.61 -10.25
CA GLY A 139 -11.64 30.61 -11.30
C GLY A 139 -12.99 30.17 -11.85
N SER A 140 -13.04 29.78 -13.12
CA SER A 140 -14.33 29.43 -13.74
C SER A 140 -14.24 28.32 -14.75
N LYS A 141 -15.24 27.44 -14.77
CA LYS A 141 -15.42 26.41 -15.80
C LYS A 141 -16.62 26.77 -16.66
N SER A 142 -16.49 26.63 -17.98
CA SER A 142 -17.55 26.99 -18.94
C SER A 142 -18.04 25.80 -19.74
N TYR A 143 -19.28 25.88 -20.18
CA TYR A 143 -20.05 24.81 -20.79
C TYR A 143 -20.68 25.30 -22.08
N LEU A 144 -20.28 24.66 -23.16
CA LEU A 144 -20.69 25.05 -24.51
C LEU A 144 -21.80 24.10 -24.96
N TYR A 145 -22.91 24.66 -25.44
CA TYR A 145 -24.08 23.90 -25.88
C TYR A 145 -24.40 24.14 -27.35
N SER A 146 -24.93 23.13 -28.03
CA SER A 146 -25.57 23.24 -29.36
C SER A 146 -27.08 23.08 -29.24
N SER A 147 -27.82 23.77 -30.11
CA SER A 147 -29.29 23.79 -30.13
C SER A 147 -29.92 24.07 -28.75
N GLY A 148 -29.24 24.85 -27.92
CA GLY A 148 -29.71 25.28 -26.60
C GLY A 148 -29.52 24.29 -25.44
N THR A 149 -29.41 22.97 -25.69
CA THR A 149 -29.39 21.96 -24.61
C THR A 149 -28.35 20.83 -24.74
N TYR A 150 -27.73 20.61 -25.90
CA TYR A 150 -26.74 19.53 -26.06
C TYR A 150 -25.34 20.02 -25.71
N LEU A 151 -24.73 19.51 -24.63
CA LEU A 151 -23.38 19.91 -24.23
C LEU A 151 -22.36 19.47 -25.29
N VAL A 152 -21.79 20.41 -26.04
CA VAL A 152 -20.78 20.13 -27.06
C VAL A 152 -19.35 20.29 -26.55
N GLY A 153 -19.15 20.90 -25.38
CA GLY A 153 -17.87 20.78 -24.70
C GLY A 153 -17.72 21.61 -23.44
N ILE A 154 -16.57 21.43 -22.81
CA ILE A 154 -16.21 22.01 -21.52
C ILE A 154 -14.91 22.77 -21.72
N VAL A 155 -14.89 24.00 -21.24
CA VAL A 155 -13.70 24.85 -21.14
C VAL A 155 -13.30 24.89 -19.67
N ASP A 156 -12.07 24.50 -19.38
CA ASP A 156 -11.59 24.46 -18.00
C ASP A 156 -11.22 25.84 -17.44
N GLU A 157 -10.70 25.82 -16.22
CA GLU A 157 -10.31 27.00 -15.47
C GLU A 157 -9.13 27.79 -16.09
N ASN A 158 -8.39 27.20 -17.04
CA ASN A 158 -7.33 27.87 -17.80
C ASN A 158 -7.83 28.42 -19.14
N THR A 159 -9.14 28.37 -19.41
CA THR A 159 -9.77 28.71 -20.69
C THR A 159 -9.47 27.73 -21.84
N ASP A 160 -8.91 26.57 -21.52
CA ASP A 160 -8.60 25.53 -22.50
C ASP A 160 -9.80 24.61 -22.74
N ARG A 161 -9.94 24.14 -23.98
CA ARG A 161 -10.97 23.17 -24.36
C ARG A 161 -10.63 21.79 -23.79
N TYR A 162 -11.05 21.52 -22.57
CA TYR A 162 -10.83 20.24 -21.89
C TYR A 162 -11.62 19.08 -22.50
N ALA A 163 -12.89 19.26 -22.85
CA ALA A 163 -13.72 18.18 -23.38
C ALA A 163 -14.57 18.61 -24.57
N THR A 164 -14.82 17.67 -25.48
CA THR A 164 -15.69 17.86 -26.65
C THR A 164 -16.61 16.66 -26.80
N TYR A 165 -17.88 16.93 -27.08
CA TYR A 165 -18.90 15.92 -27.35
C TYR A 165 -19.57 16.19 -28.70
N SER A 166 -20.04 15.14 -29.34
CA SER A 166 -20.77 15.24 -30.61
C SER A 166 -21.98 14.34 -30.61
N TYR A 167 -23.02 14.77 -31.33
CA TYR A 167 -24.32 14.10 -31.37
C TYR A 167 -24.79 13.88 -32.81
N GLN A 168 -25.56 12.82 -33.03
CA GLN A 168 -26.27 12.57 -34.28
C GLN A 168 -27.42 13.57 -34.42
N THR A 169 -27.48 14.28 -35.54
CA THR A 169 -28.43 15.40 -35.76
C THR A 169 -29.89 14.97 -35.77
N THR A 170 -30.20 13.75 -36.19
CA THR A 170 -31.58 13.24 -36.32
C THR A 170 -32.17 12.68 -35.02
N SER A 171 -31.36 12.01 -34.19
CA SER A 171 -31.80 11.35 -32.96
C SER A 171 -31.32 12.04 -31.67
N GLY A 172 -30.36 12.96 -31.78
CA GLY A 172 -29.64 13.57 -30.65
C GLY A 172 -28.65 12.62 -29.96
N SER A 173 -28.32 11.47 -30.57
CA SER A 173 -27.54 10.42 -29.89
C SER A 173 -26.08 10.81 -29.76
N ALA A 174 -25.46 10.59 -28.59
CA ALA A 174 -24.03 10.83 -28.43
C ALA A 174 -23.22 9.90 -29.34
N ILE A 175 -22.37 10.46 -30.19
CA ILE A 175 -21.56 9.71 -31.17
C ILE A 175 -20.06 9.84 -30.94
N SER A 176 -19.61 10.84 -30.16
CA SER A 176 -18.20 10.94 -29.77
C SER A 176 -18.02 11.74 -28.48
N THR A 177 -16.98 11.40 -27.74
CA THR A 177 -16.42 12.17 -26.62
C THR A 177 -14.91 12.15 -26.74
N LYS A 178 -14.24 13.29 -26.50
CA LYS A 178 -12.78 13.40 -26.44
C LYS A 178 -12.34 14.48 -25.46
N HIS A 179 -11.13 14.34 -24.94
CA HIS A 179 -10.44 15.33 -24.11
C HIS A 179 -9.29 16.02 -24.85
N GLY A 180 -9.04 17.28 -24.52
CA GLY A 180 -8.07 18.13 -25.21
C GLY A 180 -8.26 18.07 -26.73
N ALA A 181 -7.15 17.86 -27.46
CA ALA A 181 -7.19 17.72 -28.92
C ALA A 181 -7.80 16.38 -29.38
N SER A 182 -7.34 15.26 -28.82
CA SER A 182 -7.67 13.89 -29.26
C SER A 182 -7.58 12.81 -28.18
N ALA A 183 -7.20 13.15 -26.94
CA ALA A 183 -7.09 12.18 -25.86
C ALA A 183 -8.48 11.62 -25.49
N ASP A 184 -8.54 10.41 -24.96
CA ASP A 184 -9.77 9.72 -24.57
C ASP A 184 -10.88 9.78 -25.64
N ASN A 185 -10.50 9.75 -26.92
CA ASN A 185 -11.48 9.79 -28.00
C ASN A 185 -12.25 8.47 -28.12
N TYR A 186 -13.49 8.46 -27.66
CA TYR A 186 -14.43 7.37 -27.90
C TYR A 186 -15.40 7.79 -29.00
N SER A 187 -15.74 6.86 -29.90
CA SER A 187 -16.84 7.01 -30.85
C SER A 187 -17.90 5.94 -30.66
N VAL A 188 -19.15 6.27 -30.96
CA VAL A 188 -20.29 5.36 -30.82
C VAL A 188 -21.08 5.33 -32.12
N SER A 189 -21.32 4.12 -32.64
CA SER A 189 -22.30 3.90 -33.71
C SER A 189 -23.46 3.07 -33.21
N TYR A 190 -24.66 3.37 -33.70
CA TYR A 190 -25.90 2.68 -33.32
C TYR A 190 -26.45 1.90 -34.50
N ASN A 191 -26.69 0.60 -34.29
CA ASN A 191 -27.37 -0.25 -35.27
C ASN A 191 -28.75 -0.64 -34.71
N ASN A 192 -29.80 -0.34 -35.47
CA ASN A 192 -31.20 -0.50 -35.08
C ASN A 192 -31.97 -1.41 -36.06
N ALA A 193 -31.38 -2.53 -36.47
CA ALA A 193 -32.12 -3.57 -37.19
C ALA A 193 -33.27 -4.12 -36.30
N SER A 194 -34.41 -4.47 -36.91
CA SER A 194 -35.63 -4.89 -36.19
C SER A 194 -35.40 -6.19 -35.40
N GLY A 195 -35.18 -6.08 -34.08
CA GLY A 195 -35.10 -7.22 -33.16
C GLY A 195 -34.08 -7.05 -32.03
N SER A 196 -32.89 -6.55 -32.32
CA SER A 196 -31.82 -6.27 -31.33
C SER A 196 -31.22 -4.90 -31.60
N LYS A 197 -31.15 -4.04 -30.58
CA LYS A 197 -30.49 -2.73 -30.68
C LYS A 197 -29.04 -2.89 -30.26
N GLN A 198 -28.11 -2.37 -31.05
CA GLN A 198 -26.68 -2.43 -30.73
C GLN A 198 -26.09 -1.03 -30.61
N ALA A 199 -25.20 -0.86 -29.63
CA ALA A 199 -24.28 0.27 -29.57
C ALA A 199 -22.85 -0.27 -29.67
N ILE A 200 -22.11 0.17 -30.69
CA ILE A 200 -20.70 -0.20 -30.90
C ILE A 200 -19.87 0.99 -30.48
N VAL A 201 -19.06 0.83 -29.44
CA VAL A 201 -18.18 1.87 -28.89
C VAL A 201 -16.75 1.57 -29.32
N THR A 202 -16.16 2.43 -30.13
CA THR A 202 -14.73 2.38 -30.45
C THR A 202 -13.95 3.15 -29.39
N THR A 203 -12.90 2.54 -28.85
CA THR A 203 -12.01 3.12 -27.84
C THR A 203 -10.90 3.96 -28.48
N PRO A 204 -10.15 4.77 -27.70
CA PRO A 204 -9.04 5.57 -28.24
C PRO A 204 -7.90 4.73 -28.83
N THR A 205 -7.79 3.47 -28.39
CA THR A 205 -6.83 2.47 -28.88
C THR A 205 -7.37 1.64 -30.06
N GLY A 206 -8.60 1.90 -30.51
CA GLY A 206 -9.21 1.26 -31.67
C GLY A 206 -9.99 -0.04 -31.42
N SER A 207 -10.00 -0.57 -30.19
CA SER A 207 -10.87 -1.73 -29.86
C SER A 207 -12.35 -1.36 -29.90
N THR A 208 -13.19 -2.33 -30.20
CA THR A 208 -14.64 -2.15 -30.26
C THR A 208 -15.34 -2.87 -29.11
N ARG A 209 -16.22 -2.15 -28.43
CA ARG A 209 -17.12 -2.69 -27.41
C ARG A 209 -18.55 -2.67 -27.94
N THR A 210 -19.06 -3.83 -28.32
CA THR A 210 -20.44 -4.02 -28.76
C THR A 210 -21.32 -4.30 -27.55
N ILE A 211 -22.33 -3.47 -27.36
CA ILE A 211 -23.35 -3.64 -26.32
C ILE A 211 -24.66 -3.98 -27.02
N GLU A 212 -25.18 -5.16 -26.77
CA GLU A 212 -26.47 -5.59 -27.29
C GLU A 212 -27.57 -5.36 -26.26
N PHE A 213 -28.71 -4.88 -26.75
CA PHE A 213 -29.89 -4.63 -25.93
C PHE A 213 -31.11 -5.32 -26.53
N THR A 214 -31.93 -5.87 -25.64
CA THR A 214 -33.28 -6.32 -25.95
C THR A 214 -34.29 -5.38 -25.32
N LYS A 215 -35.31 -4.98 -26.09
CA LYS A 215 -36.44 -4.21 -25.57
C LYS A 215 -37.46 -5.17 -24.95
N LEU A 216 -37.64 -5.07 -23.64
CA LEU A 216 -38.62 -5.84 -22.88
C LEU A 216 -40.05 -5.34 -23.14
N ALA A 217 -41.05 -6.16 -22.83
CA ALA A 217 -42.47 -5.83 -23.01
C ALA A 217 -42.91 -4.57 -22.24
N ASN A 218 -42.26 -4.28 -21.11
CA ASN A 218 -42.45 -3.06 -20.32
C ASN A 218 -41.73 -1.81 -20.91
N GLY A 219 -41.10 -1.94 -22.07
CA GLY A 219 -40.43 -0.85 -22.79
C GLY A 219 -38.96 -0.61 -22.40
N ILE A 220 -38.43 -1.32 -21.41
CA ILE A 220 -37.04 -1.18 -20.95
C ILE A 220 -36.07 -1.85 -21.94
N ASN A 221 -34.98 -1.16 -22.32
CA ASN A 221 -33.88 -1.82 -23.04
C ASN A 221 -32.89 -2.37 -22.00
N SER A 222 -32.72 -3.69 -21.99
CA SER A 222 -31.81 -4.38 -21.07
C SER A 222 -30.64 -4.97 -21.83
N VAL A 223 -29.45 -4.88 -21.24
CA VAL A 223 -28.22 -5.44 -21.83
C VAL A 223 -28.29 -6.95 -21.78
N THR A 224 -28.11 -7.59 -22.94
CA THR A 224 -28.11 -9.06 -23.08
C THR A 224 -26.71 -9.59 -23.41
N GLN A 225 -25.88 -8.77 -24.04
CA GLN A 225 -24.50 -9.11 -24.36
C GLN A 225 -23.60 -7.88 -24.29
N LEU A 226 -22.38 -8.10 -23.80
CA LEU A 226 -21.26 -7.17 -23.90
C LEU A 226 -20.10 -7.92 -24.52
N GLU A 227 -19.67 -7.49 -25.69
CA GLU A 227 -18.53 -8.06 -26.40
C GLU A 227 -17.48 -6.98 -26.58
N THR A 228 -16.22 -7.31 -26.28
CA THR A 228 -15.07 -6.47 -26.56
C THR A 228 -14.17 -7.24 -27.51
N SER A 229 -13.90 -6.66 -28.66
CA SER A 229 -13.07 -7.26 -29.70
C SER A 229 -12.03 -6.27 -30.16
N CYS A 230 -10.89 -6.80 -30.60
CA CYS A 230 -9.81 -6.01 -31.17
C CYS A 230 -8.96 -6.89 -32.10
N GLN A 231 -8.16 -6.26 -32.95
CA GLN A 231 -7.29 -7.01 -33.86
C GLN A 231 -6.12 -7.63 -33.08
N GLY A 232 -5.97 -8.96 -33.17
CA GLY A 232 -4.84 -9.68 -32.56
C GLY A 232 -4.95 -9.93 -31.05
N CYS A 233 -6.08 -9.62 -30.41
CA CYS A 233 -6.34 -9.98 -29.01
C CYS A 233 -7.47 -11.01 -28.89
N ALA A 234 -7.57 -11.64 -27.71
CA ALA A 234 -8.71 -12.47 -27.36
C ALA A 234 -9.98 -11.62 -27.25
N THR A 235 -11.06 -12.04 -27.92
CA THR A 235 -12.38 -11.43 -27.75
C THR A 235 -12.91 -11.73 -26.36
N VAL A 236 -13.39 -10.71 -25.66
CA VAL A 236 -13.99 -10.81 -24.33
C VAL A 236 -15.50 -10.67 -24.46
N ASP A 237 -16.26 -11.72 -24.18
CA ASP A 237 -17.72 -11.68 -24.24
C ASP A 237 -18.38 -12.07 -22.92
N TYR A 238 -19.40 -11.30 -22.54
CA TYR A 238 -20.29 -11.59 -21.42
C TYR A 238 -21.73 -11.59 -21.93
N LYS A 239 -22.46 -12.64 -21.59
CA LYS A 239 -23.90 -12.74 -21.79
C LYS A 239 -24.62 -12.62 -20.46
N PHE A 240 -25.82 -12.03 -20.54
CA PHE A 240 -26.67 -11.77 -19.40
C PHE A 240 -28.04 -12.40 -19.62
N ASP A 241 -28.41 -13.33 -18.74
CA ASP A 241 -29.81 -13.77 -18.66
C ASP A 241 -30.54 -12.77 -17.77
N ILE A 242 -31.65 -12.24 -18.28
CA ILE A 242 -32.45 -11.19 -17.64
C ILE A 242 -33.88 -11.65 -17.45
N ASN A 243 -34.54 -11.21 -16.38
CA ASN A 243 -35.97 -11.45 -16.19
C ASN A 243 -36.83 -10.38 -16.90
N GLU A 244 -38.15 -10.56 -16.84
CA GLU A 244 -39.16 -9.63 -17.38
C GLU A 244 -39.08 -8.19 -16.84
N LYS A 245 -38.42 -8.00 -15.68
CA LYS A 245 -38.17 -6.69 -15.06
C LYS A 245 -36.79 -6.12 -15.42
N GLY A 246 -36.03 -6.77 -16.28
CA GLY A 246 -34.70 -6.34 -16.74
C GLY A 246 -33.58 -6.54 -15.72
N ARG A 247 -33.79 -7.38 -14.70
CA ARG A 247 -32.79 -7.72 -13.67
C ARG A 247 -31.95 -8.91 -14.15
N ILE A 248 -30.64 -8.83 -13.97
CA ILE A 248 -29.69 -9.91 -14.32
C ILE A 248 -29.87 -11.07 -13.34
N LEU A 249 -30.14 -12.25 -13.89
CA LEU A 249 -30.23 -13.55 -13.22
C LEU A 249 -28.96 -14.39 -13.40
N LYS A 250 -28.24 -14.18 -14.51
CA LYS A 250 -27.00 -14.89 -14.78
C LYS A 250 -26.06 -13.99 -15.58
N ARG A 251 -24.78 -14.04 -15.24
CA ARG A 251 -23.69 -13.49 -16.06
C ARG A 251 -22.74 -14.62 -16.40
N TYR A 252 -22.48 -14.83 -17.68
CA TYR A 252 -21.57 -15.89 -18.12
C TYR A 252 -20.74 -15.50 -19.34
N SER A 253 -19.59 -16.15 -19.55
CA SER A 253 -18.74 -15.98 -20.75
C SER A 253 -18.74 -17.25 -21.63
N PRO A 254 -19.26 -17.19 -22.88
CA PRO A 254 -19.31 -18.30 -23.84
C PRO A 254 -17.98 -18.77 -24.45
N SER A 255 -16.95 -17.91 -24.57
CA SER A 255 -15.82 -18.12 -25.48
C SER A 255 -14.63 -18.96 -24.96
N GLY A 256 -14.71 -19.55 -23.76
CA GLY A 256 -13.88 -20.72 -23.36
C GLY A 256 -12.62 -20.45 -22.53
N ALA A 257 -12.28 -21.48 -21.73
CA ALA A 257 -11.23 -21.61 -20.70
C ALA A 257 -11.35 -20.63 -19.50
N GLY A 258 -12.09 -21.05 -18.46
CA GLY A 258 -12.24 -20.26 -17.23
C GLY A 258 -13.54 -19.45 -17.13
N SER A 259 -14.58 -19.86 -17.85
CA SER A 259 -15.85 -19.14 -18.00
C SER A 259 -16.49 -18.72 -16.68
N LEU A 260 -16.23 -17.49 -16.23
CA LEU A 260 -16.99 -16.79 -15.19
C LEU A 260 -18.48 -17.11 -15.37
N ASN A 261 -19.11 -17.70 -14.37
CA ASN A 261 -20.54 -18.00 -14.36
C ASN A 261 -21.05 -17.68 -12.98
N LEU A 262 -21.77 -16.56 -12.90
CA LEU A 262 -22.40 -16.09 -11.68
C LEU A 262 -23.90 -16.15 -11.91
N SER A 263 -24.60 -16.93 -11.09
CA SER A 263 -26.05 -16.86 -11.00
C SER A 263 -26.44 -15.96 -9.82
N TYR A 264 -27.57 -15.28 -9.98
CA TYR A 264 -28.15 -14.39 -8.99
C TYR A 264 -29.60 -14.79 -8.76
N GLU A 265 -29.93 -15.16 -7.53
CA GLU A 265 -31.33 -15.25 -7.10
C GLU A 265 -31.72 -13.94 -6.45
N ARG A 266 -32.94 -13.47 -6.74
CA ARG A 266 -33.45 -12.19 -6.26
C ARG A 266 -34.82 -12.34 -5.63
N ASP A 267 -35.08 -11.58 -4.58
CA ASP A 267 -36.41 -11.54 -3.97
C ASP A 267 -37.40 -10.68 -4.75
N VAL A 268 -38.62 -10.54 -4.21
CA VAL A 268 -39.70 -9.72 -4.80
C VAL A 268 -39.31 -8.25 -4.97
N LEU A 269 -38.47 -7.72 -4.06
CA LEU A 269 -37.93 -6.35 -4.10
C LEU A 269 -36.72 -6.21 -5.05
N GLY A 270 -36.19 -7.33 -5.58
CA GLY A 270 -35.09 -7.36 -6.54
C GLY A 270 -33.69 -7.41 -5.95
N ARG A 271 -33.61 -7.55 -4.63
CA ARG A 271 -32.36 -7.64 -3.90
C ARG A 271 -31.75 -9.00 -4.16
N THR A 272 -30.44 -9.06 -4.32
CA THR A 272 -29.75 -10.34 -4.49
C THR A 272 -29.77 -11.09 -3.16
N ILE A 273 -30.40 -12.25 -3.12
CA ILE A 273 -30.50 -13.12 -1.94
C ILE A 273 -29.54 -14.32 -2.02
N ARG A 274 -29.08 -14.66 -3.23
CA ARG A 274 -28.05 -15.68 -3.45
C ARG A 274 -27.19 -15.28 -4.63
N THR A 275 -25.89 -15.42 -4.49
CA THR A 275 -24.94 -15.45 -5.61
C THR A 275 -24.21 -16.77 -5.58
N THR A 276 -24.23 -17.51 -6.69
CA THR A 276 -23.49 -18.78 -6.81
C THR A 276 -22.39 -18.62 -7.84
N ASN A 277 -21.17 -19.00 -7.47
CA ASN A 277 -20.03 -19.05 -8.40
C ASN A 277 -19.88 -20.45 -9.03
N LEU A 278 -18.91 -20.57 -9.93
CA LEU A 278 -18.60 -21.81 -10.66
C LEU A 278 -18.14 -22.98 -9.80
N LEU A 279 -17.62 -22.70 -8.60
CA LEU A 279 -17.10 -23.71 -7.68
C LEU A 279 -18.14 -24.10 -6.63
N GLY A 280 -19.42 -23.76 -6.84
CA GLY A 280 -20.49 -24.10 -5.90
C GLY A 280 -20.45 -23.29 -4.59
N LEU A 281 -19.69 -22.18 -4.55
CA LEU A 281 -19.76 -21.25 -3.42
C LEU A 281 -21.02 -20.40 -3.55
N ASP A 282 -21.90 -20.52 -2.57
CA ASP A 282 -23.06 -19.67 -2.40
C ASP A 282 -22.75 -18.55 -1.39
N LYS A 283 -22.95 -17.30 -1.81
CA LYS A 283 -23.12 -16.15 -0.91
C LYS A 283 -24.61 -15.89 -0.76
N LEU A 284 -25.19 -16.30 0.35
CA LEU A 284 -26.59 -16.04 0.70
C LEU A 284 -26.69 -14.72 1.46
N THR A 285 -27.73 -13.93 1.20
CA THR A 285 -27.99 -12.67 1.89
C THR A 285 -29.45 -12.62 2.31
N SER A 286 -29.68 -12.58 3.62
CA SER A 286 -30.98 -12.27 4.22
C SER A 286 -31.04 -10.78 4.51
N TYR A 287 -32.22 -10.19 4.35
CA TYR A 287 -32.45 -8.77 4.58
C TYR A 287 -33.43 -8.58 5.72
N ASN A 288 -33.27 -7.48 6.45
CA ASN A 288 -34.35 -6.90 7.24
C ASN A 288 -35.24 -6.10 6.28
N ASP A 289 -36.52 -6.46 6.17
CA ASP A 289 -37.47 -5.82 5.26
C ASP A 289 -37.87 -4.41 5.69
N GLU A 290 -37.83 -4.11 7.00
CA GLU A 290 -38.14 -2.77 7.52
C GLU A 290 -37.03 -1.78 7.18
N GLU A 291 -35.78 -2.22 7.31
CA GLU A 291 -34.59 -1.38 7.07
C GLU A 291 -34.06 -1.47 5.64
N ASN A 292 -34.54 -2.44 4.88
CA ASN A 292 -34.05 -2.77 3.55
C ASN A 292 -32.52 -2.90 3.50
N ALA A 293 -31.96 -3.55 4.52
CA ALA A 293 -30.53 -3.72 4.72
C ALA A 293 -30.21 -5.19 5.03
N PRO A 294 -29.01 -5.70 4.69
CA PRO A 294 -28.63 -7.07 5.01
C PRO A 294 -28.68 -7.30 6.53
N SER A 295 -29.31 -8.39 6.96
CA SER A 295 -29.34 -8.86 8.35
C SER A 295 -28.45 -10.09 8.57
N LYS A 296 -28.21 -10.86 7.50
CA LYS A 296 -27.30 -12.00 7.51
C LYS A 296 -26.65 -12.19 6.15
N ILE A 297 -25.34 -12.42 6.12
CA ILE A 297 -24.60 -12.89 4.94
C ILE A 297 -23.95 -14.22 5.29
N GLU A 298 -24.21 -15.26 4.52
CA GLU A 298 -23.69 -16.60 4.78
C GLU A 298 -22.97 -17.14 3.55
N TRP A 299 -21.80 -17.75 3.76
CA TRP A 299 -21.05 -18.42 2.72
C TRP A 299 -21.18 -19.93 2.90
N ARG A 300 -21.61 -20.62 1.85
CA ARG A 300 -21.64 -22.09 1.80
C ARG A 300 -20.76 -22.59 0.68
N SER A 301 -19.91 -23.56 0.98
CA SER A 301 -19.19 -24.34 -0.03
C SER A 301 -19.94 -25.63 -0.24
N ASP A 302 -20.41 -25.89 -1.46
CA ASP A 302 -21.17 -27.11 -1.81
C ASP A 302 -22.36 -27.37 -0.87
N GLY A 303 -23.07 -26.30 -0.50
CA GLY A 303 -24.20 -26.33 0.42
C GLY A 303 -23.84 -26.45 1.90
N VAL A 304 -22.57 -26.62 2.27
CA VAL A 304 -22.08 -26.67 3.66
C VAL A 304 -21.72 -25.26 4.14
N PRO A 305 -22.37 -24.73 5.19
CA PRO A 305 -22.02 -23.43 5.76
C PRO A 305 -20.57 -23.38 6.28
N GLN A 306 -19.83 -22.35 5.87
CA GLN A 306 -18.46 -22.11 6.29
C GLN A 306 -18.39 -20.98 7.31
N ARG A 307 -19.02 -19.83 6.97
CA ARG A 307 -19.05 -18.65 7.83
C ARG A 307 -20.32 -17.84 7.60
N ASP A 308 -20.70 -17.04 8.58
CA ASP A 308 -21.69 -15.99 8.38
C ASP A 308 -21.29 -14.65 9.02
N ILE A 309 -21.96 -13.59 8.59
CA ILE A 309 -21.95 -12.27 9.20
C ILE A 309 -23.39 -11.96 9.58
N LEU A 310 -23.63 -11.71 10.86
CA LEU A 310 -24.89 -11.21 11.39
C LEU A 310 -24.81 -9.70 11.56
N ILE A 311 -25.86 -8.98 11.18
CA ILE A 311 -25.91 -7.52 11.26
C ILE A 311 -27.19 -7.11 11.96
N THR A 312 -27.05 -6.35 13.05
CA THR A 312 -28.15 -5.89 13.89
C THR A 312 -28.27 -4.38 13.84
N TYR A 313 -29.50 -3.90 13.68
CA TYR A 313 -29.86 -2.47 13.65
C TYR A 313 -30.77 -2.12 14.83
N ASP A 314 -30.77 -0.86 15.24
CA ASP A 314 -31.78 -0.31 16.16
C ASP A 314 -33.10 0.01 15.43
N ASN A 315 -34.09 0.52 16.17
CA ASN A 315 -35.39 0.93 15.64
C ASN A 315 -35.35 2.17 14.72
N ARG A 316 -34.17 2.76 14.52
CA ARG A 316 -33.90 3.91 13.63
C ARG A 316 -33.04 3.52 12.43
N ALA A 317 -32.95 2.21 12.11
CA ALA A 317 -32.14 1.68 11.02
C ALA A 317 -30.62 1.83 11.21
N GLN A 318 -30.14 2.08 12.43
CA GLN A 318 -28.74 2.38 12.67
C GLN A 318 -28.00 1.12 13.09
N LEU A 319 -26.78 0.92 12.57
CA LEU A 319 -25.96 -0.24 12.91
C LEU A 319 -25.61 -0.24 14.40
N VAL A 320 -25.89 -1.36 15.08
CA VAL A 320 -25.61 -1.60 16.50
C VAL A 320 -24.67 -2.78 16.72
N LYS A 321 -24.72 -3.82 15.88
CA LYS A 321 -23.81 -4.98 16.01
C LYS A 321 -23.46 -5.57 14.65
N VAL A 322 -22.21 -5.94 14.47
CA VAL A 322 -21.76 -6.84 13.39
C VAL A 322 -21.06 -8.03 14.03
N GLU A 323 -21.45 -9.25 13.68
CA GLU A 323 -20.83 -10.47 14.21
C GLU A 323 -20.47 -11.42 13.08
N SER A 324 -19.18 -11.63 12.86
CA SER A 324 -18.67 -12.65 11.95
C SER A 324 -18.45 -13.95 12.71
N ARG A 325 -18.88 -15.10 12.16
CA ARG A 325 -18.76 -16.39 12.82
C ARG A 325 -18.19 -17.44 11.88
N ASP A 326 -17.23 -18.20 12.39
CA ASP A 326 -16.87 -19.49 11.83
C ASP A 326 -17.92 -20.51 12.29
N LEU A 327 -18.72 -21.01 11.35
CA LEU A 327 -19.82 -21.93 11.65
C LEU A 327 -19.36 -23.35 11.96
N LYS A 328 -18.08 -23.67 11.71
CA LYS A 328 -17.49 -24.98 12.00
C LYS A 328 -16.91 -25.04 13.41
N SER A 329 -16.19 -24.00 13.83
CA SER A 329 -15.60 -23.92 15.18
C SER A 329 -16.51 -23.21 16.19
N ASN A 330 -17.54 -22.51 15.73
CA ASN A 330 -18.40 -21.62 16.50
C ASN A 330 -17.65 -20.44 17.17
N ASN A 331 -16.44 -20.13 16.67
CA ASN A 331 -15.72 -18.91 17.03
C ASN A 331 -16.39 -17.70 16.37
N SER A 332 -16.47 -16.59 17.08
CA SER A 332 -17.03 -15.35 16.56
C SER A 332 -16.17 -14.12 16.85
N ARG A 333 -16.35 -13.12 15.99
CA ARG A 333 -15.78 -11.78 16.10
C ARG A 333 -16.94 -10.79 16.05
N SER A 334 -17.21 -10.16 17.18
CA SER A 334 -18.33 -9.22 17.33
C SER A 334 -17.83 -7.80 17.48
N TYR A 335 -18.52 -6.85 16.87
CA TYR A 335 -18.33 -5.43 17.07
C TYR A 335 -19.66 -4.81 17.44
N SER A 336 -19.65 -3.95 18.45
CA SER A 336 -20.85 -3.29 18.95
C SER A 336 -20.70 -1.78 18.85
N PHE A 337 -21.77 -1.10 18.49
CA PHE A 337 -21.80 0.34 18.29
C PHE A 337 -22.89 0.94 19.16
N SER A 338 -22.54 1.96 19.94
CA SER A 338 -23.52 2.78 20.64
C SER A 338 -23.73 4.10 19.88
N ARG A 339 -24.97 4.57 19.84
CA ARG A 339 -25.34 5.78 19.11
C ARG A 339 -26.22 6.68 19.97
N CYS A 340 -26.09 7.96 19.72
CA CYS A 340 -26.85 9.01 20.37
C CYS A 340 -28.36 8.83 20.13
N ASP A 341 -29.14 8.74 21.20
CA ASP A 341 -30.60 8.49 21.17
C ASP A 341 -31.47 9.75 21.36
N GLY A 342 -30.84 10.88 21.67
CA GLY A 342 -31.45 12.17 21.93
C GLY A 342 -31.85 12.40 23.39
N THR A 343 -31.60 11.44 24.28
CA THR A 343 -32.02 11.50 25.71
C THR A 343 -30.89 11.84 26.68
N ASP A 344 -29.62 11.73 26.26
CA ASP A 344 -28.43 12.04 27.06
C ASP A 344 -27.93 13.49 26.87
N LEU A 345 -27.38 14.12 27.92
CA LEU A 345 -26.71 15.42 27.88
C LEU A 345 -25.43 15.42 27.01
N GLN A 346 -24.81 14.25 26.80
CA GLN A 346 -23.62 14.08 25.95
C GLN A 346 -23.95 13.91 24.45
N CYS A 347 -25.24 13.96 24.09
CA CYS A 347 -25.77 13.56 22.81
C CYS A 347 -26.33 14.80 22.05
N PRO A 348 -25.48 15.54 21.30
CA PRO A 348 -25.94 16.76 20.64
C PRO A 348 -26.95 16.51 19.52
N ILE A 349 -26.77 15.44 18.75
CA ILE A 349 -27.58 15.12 17.57
C ILE A 349 -27.83 13.60 17.52
N PRO A 350 -29.09 13.13 17.57
CA PRO A 350 -29.42 11.72 17.48
C PRO A 350 -28.75 11.03 16.27
N GLY A 351 -28.19 9.84 16.50
CA GLY A 351 -27.55 9.00 15.48
C GLY A 351 -26.03 9.11 15.37
N LEU A 352 -25.43 10.12 16.00
CA LEU A 352 -23.97 10.20 16.13
C LEU A 352 -23.42 8.96 16.85
N LEU A 353 -22.32 8.41 16.36
CA LEU A 353 -21.63 7.25 16.96
C LEU A 353 -21.00 7.71 18.27
N LEU A 354 -21.30 7.06 19.40
CA LEU A 354 -20.75 7.42 20.72
C LEU A 354 -19.62 6.49 21.14
N SER A 355 -19.75 5.20 20.85
CA SER A 355 -18.68 4.24 21.07
C SER A 355 -18.70 3.10 20.05
N GLN A 356 -17.53 2.52 19.85
CA GLN A 356 -17.31 1.29 19.12
C GLN A 356 -16.53 0.35 20.04
N ASP A 357 -17.14 -0.79 20.35
CA ASP A 357 -16.55 -1.89 21.12
C ASP A 357 -16.03 -2.92 20.13
N GLY A 358 -14.76 -3.28 20.27
CA GLY A 358 -14.11 -4.24 19.41
C GLY A 358 -14.45 -5.68 19.84
N PRO A 359 -13.77 -6.68 19.26
CA PRO A 359 -14.12 -8.06 19.48
C PRO A 359 -13.37 -8.68 20.66
N ARG A 360 -12.39 -8.00 21.25
CA ARG A 360 -11.61 -8.55 22.37
C ARG A 360 -12.51 -8.71 23.59
N ILE A 361 -12.39 -9.86 24.27
CA ILE A 361 -13.15 -10.17 25.48
C ILE A 361 -12.26 -10.21 26.73
N ASP A 362 -10.95 -10.28 26.53
CA ASP A 362 -9.93 -10.33 27.58
C ASP A 362 -9.48 -8.94 28.04
N VAL A 363 -9.69 -7.91 27.22
CA VAL A 363 -9.41 -6.50 27.52
C VAL A 363 -10.50 -5.63 26.90
N SER A 364 -10.82 -4.50 27.53
CA SER A 364 -11.70 -3.51 26.91
C SER A 364 -10.98 -2.84 25.75
N ASP A 365 -11.55 -2.94 24.54
CA ASP A 365 -11.04 -2.36 23.30
C ASP A 365 -12.00 -1.28 22.74
N ILE A 366 -12.66 -0.54 23.65
CA ILE A 366 -13.66 0.47 23.30
C ILE A 366 -13.01 1.77 22.83
N THR A 367 -13.41 2.24 21.66
CA THR A 367 -13.15 3.61 21.19
C THR A 367 -14.38 4.48 21.40
N ASN A 368 -14.20 5.65 22.01
CA ASN A 368 -15.27 6.60 22.31
C ASN A 368 -15.16 7.87 21.45
N PHE A 369 -16.30 8.44 21.12
CA PHE A 369 -16.43 9.64 20.30
C PHE A 369 -17.22 10.68 21.08
N SER A 370 -16.65 11.88 21.20
CA SER A 370 -17.33 13.03 21.79
C SER A 370 -17.48 14.13 20.76
N TYR A 371 -18.55 14.90 20.90
CA TYR A 371 -18.93 15.94 19.95
C TYR A 371 -19.14 17.26 20.69
N PHE A 372 -19.03 18.37 19.97
CA PHE A 372 -19.40 19.67 20.52
C PHE A 372 -20.91 19.71 20.80
N THR A 373 -21.28 20.05 22.04
CA THR A 373 -22.68 20.03 22.50
C THR A 373 -23.47 21.28 22.11
N GLY A 374 -22.76 22.35 21.75
CA GLY A 374 -23.30 23.60 21.22
C GLY A 374 -22.36 24.20 20.18
N ASP A 375 -22.86 25.22 19.47
CA ASP A 375 -22.04 26.02 18.57
C ASP A 375 -21.01 26.84 19.35
N ASP A 376 -19.87 27.13 18.73
CA ASP A 376 -18.94 28.12 19.25
C ASP A 376 -19.64 29.50 19.41
N THR A 377 -19.28 30.24 20.47
CA THR A 377 -19.94 31.52 20.79
C THR A 377 -19.79 32.56 19.66
N GLY A 378 -18.77 32.43 18.81
CA GLY A 378 -18.56 33.26 17.62
C GLY A 378 -19.51 32.99 16.46
N CYS A 379 -20.30 31.91 16.48
CA CYS A 379 -21.13 31.50 15.33
C CYS A 379 -22.38 32.38 15.09
N GLY A 380 -22.76 33.24 16.04
CA GLY A 380 -23.98 34.06 15.98
C GLY A 380 -23.83 35.47 15.37
N SER A 381 -22.61 36.00 15.17
CA SER A 381 -22.38 37.37 14.66
C SER A 381 -20.93 37.57 14.22
N TYR A 382 -20.67 37.85 12.94
CA TYR A 382 -19.41 38.32 12.28
C TYR A 382 -18.03 37.82 12.79
N GLY A 383 -17.96 36.88 13.72
CA GLY A 383 -16.76 36.28 14.28
C GLY A 383 -16.46 34.92 13.65
N ALA A 384 -15.23 34.43 13.86
CA ALA A 384 -14.82 33.12 13.38
C ALA A 384 -15.56 32.01 14.15
N CYS A 385 -16.47 31.31 13.47
CA CYS A 385 -17.16 30.13 14.00
C CYS A 385 -16.20 28.93 13.96
N ARG A 386 -15.53 28.64 15.08
CA ARG A 386 -14.47 27.61 15.16
C ARG A 386 -15.00 26.18 15.05
N TYR A 387 -16.18 25.92 15.57
CA TYR A 387 -16.85 24.62 15.48
C TYR A 387 -18.36 24.80 15.63
N ARG A 388 -19.11 23.79 15.20
CA ARG A 388 -20.57 23.72 15.35
C ARG A 388 -20.98 22.52 16.19
N LYS A 389 -22.19 22.59 16.75
CA LYS A 389 -22.84 21.49 17.45
C LYS A 389 -22.81 20.22 16.60
N GLY A 390 -22.44 19.09 17.19
CA GLY A 390 -22.36 17.80 16.50
C GLY A 390 -21.06 17.58 15.70
N TYR A 391 -20.15 18.54 15.64
CA TYR A 391 -18.79 18.29 15.13
C TYR A 391 -18.02 17.43 16.12
N ILE A 392 -17.15 16.56 15.61
CA ILE A 392 -16.33 15.72 16.46
C ILE A 392 -15.35 16.59 17.26
N ASN A 393 -15.32 16.40 18.56
CA ASN A 393 -14.41 17.09 19.47
C ASN A 393 -13.25 16.15 19.81
N LYS A 394 -13.56 14.94 20.27
CA LYS A 394 -12.54 13.97 20.69
C LYS A 394 -12.82 12.57 20.20
N VAL A 395 -11.76 11.88 19.82
CA VAL A 395 -11.70 10.42 19.69
C VAL A 395 -10.80 9.90 20.79
N THR A 396 -11.34 9.04 21.65
CA THR A 396 -10.61 8.42 22.75
C THR A 396 -10.50 6.93 22.49
N ASN A 397 -9.29 6.42 22.27
CA ASN A 397 -9.10 4.99 22.05
C ASN A 397 -9.17 4.18 23.37
N ALA A 398 -9.04 2.86 23.26
CA ALA A 398 -9.17 1.95 24.39
C ALA A 398 -8.13 2.13 25.52
N LEU A 399 -7.00 2.80 25.24
CA LEU A 399 -6.00 3.15 26.26
C LEU A 399 -6.26 4.52 26.90
N GLY A 400 -7.36 5.20 26.56
CA GLY A 400 -7.66 6.54 27.02
C GLY A 400 -6.86 7.63 26.30
N GLN A 401 -6.17 7.31 25.21
CA GLN A 401 -5.43 8.29 24.42
C GLN A 401 -6.40 9.10 23.56
N VAL A 402 -6.19 10.41 23.53
CA VAL A 402 -7.17 11.36 22.97
C VAL A 402 -6.59 12.07 21.76
N ILE A 403 -7.29 12.01 20.63
CA ILE A 403 -7.16 12.96 19.53
C ILE A 403 -8.25 14.01 19.72
N GLU A 404 -7.89 15.28 19.70
CA GLU A 404 -8.80 16.41 19.91
C GLU A 404 -8.79 17.33 18.67
N VAL A 405 -9.96 17.55 18.05
CA VAL A 405 -10.12 18.50 16.95
C VAL A 405 -10.66 19.80 17.52
N THR A 406 -9.86 20.87 17.48
CA THR A 406 -10.20 22.12 18.16
C THR A 406 -10.92 23.10 17.26
N ASP A 407 -10.64 23.06 15.96
CA ASP A 407 -11.10 24.06 15.01
C ASP A 407 -11.45 23.44 13.66
N TYR A 408 -12.44 24.03 13.01
CA TYR A 408 -12.98 23.65 11.71
C TYR A 408 -13.24 24.89 10.87
N ASN A 409 -13.19 24.73 9.55
CA ASN A 409 -13.69 25.76 8.65
C ASN A 409 -15.23 25.68 8.50
N GLY A 410 -15.82 26.63 7.77
CA GLY A 410 -17.28 26.68 7.54
C GLY A 410 -17.85 25.44 6.85
N ALA A 411 -17.05 24.71 6.06
CA ALA A 411 -17.41 23.44 5.45
C ALA A 411 -17.29 22.22 6.39
N GLY A 412 -16.76 22.39 7.61
CA GLY A 412 -16.55 21.30 8.55
C GLY A 412 -15.29 20.47 8.30
N ARG A 413 -14.28 21.03 7.64
CA ARG A 413 -12.93 20.44 7.53
C ARG A 413 -12.09 20.85 8.74
N PRO A 414 -11.31 19.93 9.34
CA PRO A 414 -10.43 20.27 10.46
C PRO A 414 -9.41 21.34 10.08
N LEU A 415 -9.26 22.36 10.91
CA LEU A 415 -8.21 23.38 10.82
C LEU A 415 -7.08 23.14 11.82
N SER A 416 -7.37 22.52 12.96
CA SER A 416 -6.38 22.19 14.00
C SER A 416 -6.76 20.88 14.68
N VAL A 417 -5.79 19.98 14.78
CA VAL A 417 -5.91 18.67 15.43
C VAL A 417 -4.76 18.50 16.42
N LYS A 418 -5.08 18.18 17.67
CA LYS A 418 -4.13 17.86 18.71
C LYS A 418 -4.05 16.35 18.92
N ASP A 419 -2.84 15.82 18.83
CA ASP A 419 -2.57 14.39 19.03
C ASP A 419 -2.50 14.02 20.53
N PRO A 420 -2.42 12.72 20.86
CA PRO A 420 -2.31 12.26 22.26
C PRO A 420 -1.03 12.69 23.00
N ASN A 421 0.01 13.13 22.29
CA ASN A 421 1.21 13.71 22.88
C ASN A 421 1.09 15.24 23.10
N GLY A 422 -0.05 15.84 22.75
CA GLY A 422 -0.28 17.28 22.83
C GLY A 422 0.38 18.09 21.72
N VAL A 423 0.70 17.44 20.60
CA VAL A 423 1.25 18.07 19.38
C VAL A 423 0.10 18.51 18.50
N ILE A 424 0.12 19.77 18.09
CA ILE A 424 -0.91 20.35 17.22
C ILE A 424 -0.46 20.18 15.77
N THR A 425 -1.38 19.80 14.90
CA THR A 425 -1.24 19.85 13.45
C THR A 425 -2.30 20.78 12.88
N ASP A 426 -1.86 21.86 12.25
CA ASP A 426 -2.74 22.82 11.58
C ASP A 426 -2.86 22.49 10.09
N TYR A 427 -4.05 22.75 9.54
CA TYR A 427 -4.38 22.51 8.13
C TYR A 427 -4.85 23.80 7.47
N GLU A 428 -4.31 24.08 6.29
CA GLU A 428 -4.77 25.17 5.43
C GLU A 428 -5.44 24.61 4.18
N TYR A 429 -6.49 25.29 3.73
CA TYR A 429 -7.21 24.90 2.53
C TYR A 429 -7.33 26.08 1.57
N HIS A 430 -7.18 25.77 0.29
CA HIS A 430 -7.62 26.60 -0.81
C HIS A 430 -9.12 26.92 -0.67
N PRO A 431 -9.64 28.07 -1.14
CA PRO A 431 -11.08 28.37 -1.11
C PRO A 431 -11.97 27.29 -1.76
N ARG A 432 -11.43 26.51 -2.71
CA ARG A 432 -12.13 25.37 -3.31
C ARG A 432 -12.05 24.07 -2.49
N GLY A 433 -11.38 24.09 -1.35
CA GLY A 433 -11.30 23.02 -0.37
C GLY A 433 -10.14 22.04 -0.53
N TRP A 434 -9.15 22.37 -1.35
CA TRP A 434 -7.95 21.56 -1.51
C TRP A 434 -6.94 21.89 -0.41
N LEU A 435 -6.29 20.89 0.16
CA LEU A 435 -5.32 21.07 1.23
C LEU A 435 -4.07 21.79 0.70
N THR A 436 -3.75 22.98 1.20
CA THR A 436 -2.59 23.78 0.78
C THR A 436 -1.40 23.67 1.73
N ALA A 437 -1.64 23.35 3.01
CA ALA A 437 -0.56 23.10 3.95
C ALA A 437 -0.97 22.15 5.07
N THR A 438 -0.01 21.35 5.54
CA THR A 438 -0.05 20.64 6.82
C THR A 438 1.12 21.12 7.65
N LYS A 439 0.85 21.60 8.87
CA LYS A 439 1.84 22.21 9.77
C LYS A 439 1.87 21.46 11.10
N VAL A 440 2.84 20.58 11.30
CA VAL A 440 3.07 19.99 12.61
C VAL A 440 3.80 21.01 13.47
N ARG A 441 3.17 21.45 14.56
CA ARG A 441 3.63 22.60 15.35
C ARG A 441 4.84 22.26 16.21
N GLY A 442 5.84 23.13 16.16
CA GLY A 442 7.04 23.10 16.97
C GLY A 442 6.79 23.36 18.46
N ALA A 443 7.85 23.67 19.18
CA ALA A 443 7.79 24.02 20.59
C ALA A 443 7.30 25.46 20.81
N ASP A 444 7.59 26.38 19.88
CA ASP A 444 7.16 27.77 19.94
C ASP A 444 5.91 28.00 19.07
N SER A 445 4.72 27.90 19.69
CA SER A 445 3.45 28.13 19.01
C SER A 445 3.22 29.57 18.52
N SER A 446 4.12 30.51 18.85
CA SER A 446 4.01 31.91 18.40
C SER A 446 4.62 32.15 17.01
N THR A 447 5.40 31.22 16.49
CA THR A 447 6.01 31.31 15.15
C THR A 447 5.78 30.03 14.35
N GLU A 448 6.12 30.06 13.06
CA GLU A 448 6.16 28.87 12.19
C GLU A 448 7.61 28.42 11.90
N SER A 449 8.60 29.03 12.56
CA SER A 449 10.02 28.83 12.21
C SER A 449 10.57 27.48 12.64
N ASP A 450 9.96 26.87 13.66
CA ASP A 450 10.26 25.55 14.18
C ASP A 450 9.19 24.51 13.84
N ASP A 451 8.22 24.85 12.98
CA ASP A 451 7.19 23.93 12.50
C ASP A 451 7.71 23.04 11.35
N ARG A 452 7.12 21.86 11.21
CA ARG A 452 7.25 21.05 9.98
C ARG A 452 6.09 21.31 9.06
N ILE A 453 6.38 21.96 7.94
CA ILE A 453 5.35 22.41 7.00
C ILE A 453 5.53 21.75 5.64
N THR A 454 4.56 20.92 5.26
CA THR A 454 4.41 20.45 3.88
C THR A 454 3.41 21.36 3.17
N ARG A 455 3.77 21.89 2.00
CA ARG A 455 2.90 22.77 1.19
C ARG A 455 2.54 22.13 -0.14
N ILE A 456 1.30 22.33 -0.56
CA ILE A 456 0.78 21.86 -1.85
C ILE A 456 0.23 23.05 -2.63
N ASP A 457 0.83 23.32 -3.78
CA ASP A 457 0.32 24.28 -4.74
C ASP A 457 -0.52 23.55 -5.80
N TYR A 458 -1.56 24.21 -6.29
CA TYR A 458 -2.44 23.67 -7.32
C TYR A 458 -2.44 24.56 -8.57
N TRP A 459 -2.68 23.94 -9.71
CA TRP A 459 -3.16 24.65 -10.90
C TRP A 459 -4.60 25.15 -10.67
N PRO A 460 -5.08 26.17 -11.41
CA PRO A 460 -6.48 26.62 -11.33
C PRO A 460 -7.51 25.50 -11.53
N THR A 461 -7.13 24.42 -12.22
CA THR A 461 -7.93 23.21 -12.44
C THR A 461 -8.04 22.29 -11.22
N GLY A 462 -7.21 22.48 -10.19
CA GLY A 462 -7.12 21.63 -9.00
C GLY A 462 -6.18 20.44 -9.11
N LEU A 463 -5.45 20.35 -10.21
CA LEU A 463 -4.33 19.41 -10.35
C LEU A 463 -3.17 19.89 -9.47
N VAL A 464 -2.47 18.96 -8.82
CA VAL A 464 -1.31 19.28 -7.98
C VAL A 464 -0.24 19.88 -8.88
N LYS A 465 0.24 21.09 -8.58
CA LYS A 465 1.31 21.76 -9.32
C LYS A 465 2.66 21.49 -8.71
N ARG A 466 2.76 21.58 -7.39
CA ARG A 466 4.01 21.43 -6.64
C ARG A 466 3.73 20.93 -5.23
N VAL A 467 4.57 20.02 -4.74
CA VAL A 467 4.62 19.63 -3.33
C VAL A 467 5.97 20.06 -2.79
N THR A 468 5.96 20.88 -1.75
CA THR A 468 7.16 21.37 -1.05
C THR A 468 7.23 20.71 0.32
N GLN A 469 8.35 20.04 0.59
CA GLN A 469 8.63 19.36 1.85
C GLN A 469 9.09 20.36 2.93
N PRO A 470 9.10 19.96 4.21
CA PRO A 470 9.52 20.84 5.32
C PRO A 470 10.94 21.41 5.21
N ASP A 471 11.84 20.78 4.46
CA ASP A 471 13.19 21.29 4.16
C ASP A 471 13.24 22.26 2.97
N GLY A 472 12.11 22.51 2.30
CA GLY A 472 12.03 23.33 1.09
C GLY A 472 12.34 22.58 -0.20
N ALA A 473 12.72 21.29 -0.15
CA ALA A 473 12.81 20.46 -1.34
C ALA A 473 11.42 20.34 -1.99
N PHE A 474 11.34 20.35 -3.31
CA PHE A 474 10.04 20.26 -3.98
C PHE A 474 10.06 19.42 -5.25
N THR A 475 8.89 18.86 -5.54
CA THR A 475 8.58 18.16 -6.79
C THR A 475 7.44 18.90 -7.49
N THR A 476 7.57 19.14 -8.79
CA THR A 476 6.52 19.74 -9.63
C THR A 476 5.91 18.72 -10.59
N TYR A 477 4.66 18.99 -10.98
CA TYR A 477 3.85 18.12 -11.83
C TYR A 477 3.24 18.93 -12.97
N THR A 478 3.47 18.46 -14.19
CA THR A 478 2.94 19.07 -15.42
C THR A 478 1.95 18.12 -16.10
N TYR A 479 0.89 18.69 -16.66
CA TYR A 479 -0.19 17.94 -17.28
C TYR A 479 -0.43 18.46 -18.70
N ASP A 480 -0.93 17.59 -19.57
CA ASP A 480 -1.45 18.01 -20.87
C ASP A 480 -2.85 18.64 -20.77
N ALA A 481 -3.37 19.14 -21.89
CA ALA A 481 -4.71 19.74 -21.98
C ALA A 481 -5.87 18.75 -21.69
N ALA A 482 -5.59 17.45 -21.61
CA ALA A 482 -6.53 16.42 -21.18
C ALA A 482 -6.39 16.08 -19.69
N HIS A 483 -5.60 16.87 -18.94
CA HIS A 483 -5.33 16.74 -17.51
C HIS A 483 -4.60 15.44 -17.14
N ARG A 484 -3.76 14.93 -18.06
CA ARG A 484 -2.94 13.72 -17.84
C ARG A 484 -1.51 14.13 -17.50
N LEU A 485 -0.91 13.50 -16.49
CA LEU A 485 0.46 13.81 -16.04
C LEU A 485 1.48 13.46 -17.13
N THR A 486 2.24 14.46 -17.58
CA THR A 486 3.28 14.29 -18.60
C THR A 486 4.69 14.46 -18.04
N ASP A 487 4.86 15.24 -16.97
CA ASP A 487 6.19 15.51 -16.43
C ASP A 487 6.19 15.58 -14.91
N ILE A 488 7.25 15.02 -14.33
CA ILE A 488 7.64 15.22 -12.94
C ILE A 488 9.01 15.91 -12.97
N SER A 489 9.18 17.00 -12.22
CA SER A 489 10.49 17.61 -12.04
C SER A 489 10.82 17.78 -10.57
N ASP A 490 12.09 17.69 -10.23
CA ASP A 490 12.57 18.07 -8.91
C ASP A 490 13.09 19.51 -8.90
N ASN A 491 13.47 20.00 -7.73
CA ASN A 491 14.03 21.35 -7.56
C ASN A 491 15.51 21.50 -7.97
N ALA A 492 16.18 20.42 -8.40
CA ALA A 492 17.50 20.49 -9.06
C ALA A 492 17.36 20.60 -10.59
N GLY A 493 16.14 20.51 -11.13
CA GLY A 493 15.87 20.61 -12.56
C GLY A 493 15.88 19.26 -13.29
N ASN A 494 16.03 18.14 -12.59
CA ASN A 494 15.90 16.83 -13.20
C ASN A 494 14.44 16.55 -13.56
N THR A 495 14.19 15.80 -14.64
CA THR A 495 12.83 15.54 -15.13
C THR A 495 12.59 14.08 -15.45
N ILE A 496 11.39 13.59 -15.17
CA ILE A 496 10.82 12.37 -15.76
C ILE A 496 9.71 12.81 -16.72
N HIS A 497 9.85 12.48 -18.00
CA HIS A 497 8.87 12.78 -19.04
C HIS A 497 8.15 11.51 -19.49
N TYR A 498 6.82 11.57 -19.53
CA TYR A 498 5.95 10.50 -20.03
C TYR A 498 5.40 10.86 -21.40
N THR A 499 5.68 10.02 -22.40
CA THR A 499 4.94 10.05 -23.66
C THR A 499 3.70 9.19 -23.52
N LEU A 500 2.52 9.78 -23.75
CA LEU A 500 1.24 9.10 -23.62
C LEU A 500 0.59 8.86 -24.99
N ASP A 501 -0.01 7.69 -25.19
CA ASP A 501 -0.92 7.49 -26.32
C ASP A 501 -2.28 8.22 -26.10
N ASN A 502 -3.21 8.12 -27.05
CA ASN A 502 -4.52 8.78 -26.91
C ASN A 502 -5.39 8.19 -25.77
N ALA A 503 -5.14 6.98 -25.28
CA ALA A 503 -5.84 6.42 -24.12
C ALA A 503 -5.15 6.76 -22.78
N GLY A 504 -4.00 7.43 -22.82
CA GLY A 504 -3.22 7.77 -21.63
C GLY A 504 -2.26 6.67 -21.19
N ASN A 505 -2.04 5.64 -22.02
CA ASN A 505 -1.02 4.63 -21.73
C ASN A 505 0.38 5.24 -21.93
N ARG A 506 1.32 4.92 -21.03
CA ARG A 506 2.70 5.44 -21.09
C ARG A 506 3.53 4.64 -22.07
N ILE A 507 3.71 5.14 -23.29
CA ILE A 507 4.47 4.45 -24.34
C ILE A 507 5.98 4.72 -24.27
N ALA A 508 6.39 5.80 -23.60
CA ALA A 508 7.79 6.06 -23.26
C ALA A 508 7.90 6.77 -21.91
N GLU A 509 9.00 6.54 -21.21
CA GLU A 509 9.38 7.18 -19.96
C GLU A 509 10.86 7.57 -20.02
N ASP A 510 11.14 8.86 -20.08
CA ASP A 510 12.50 9.40 -20.20
C ASP A 510 12.90 10.14 -18.92
N THR A 511 14.01 9.76 -18.31
CA THR A 511 14.61 10.52 -17.20
C THR A 511 15.78 11.33 -17.73
N LYS A 512 15.77 12.65 -17.46
CA LYS A 512 16.81 13.59 -17.88
C LYS A 512 17.39 14.34 -16.68
N ASP A 513 18.67 14.68 -16.78
CA ASP A 513 19.32 15.59 -15.85
C ASP A 513 18.91 17.06 -16.11
N ALA A 514 19.35 17.95 -15.23
CA ALA A 514 19.09 19.39 -15.33
C ALA A 514 19.60 20.06 -16.63
N ASN A 515 20.54 19.43 -17.34
CA ASN A 515 21.03 19.92 -18.64
C ASN A 515 20.24 19.35 -19.83
N GLY A 516 19.23 18.51 -19.57
CA GLY A 516 18.42 17.85 -20.58
C GLY A 516 19.04 16.57 -21.16
N ASN A 517 20.15 16.07 -20.60
CA ASN A 517 20.75 14.82 -21.07
C ASN A 517 19.90 13.63 -20.63
N LEU A 518 19.64 12.70 -21.56
CA LEU A 518 18.97 11.44 -21.24
C LEU A 518 19.85 10.57 -20.34
N LYS A 519 19.29 10.12 -19.22
CA LYS A 519 19.94 9.23 -18.24
C LYS A 519 19.23 7.88 -18.11
N ARG A 520 17.93 7.84 -18.39
CA ARG A 520 17.12 6.61 -18.42
C ARG A 520 16.09 6.69 -19.52
N THR A 521 15.80 5.58 -20.19
CA THR A 521 14.62 5.47 -21.05
C THR A 521 14.00 4.09 -20.96
N LEU A 522 12.69 4.01 -21.14
CA LEU A 522 11.94 2.76 -21.16
C LEU A 522 10.77 2.90 -22.12
N SER A 523 10.59 1.91 -23.00
CA SER A 523 9.53 1.91 -24.02
C SER A 523 8.49 0.83 -23.78
N ARG A 524 7.24 1.11 -24.16
CA ARG A 524 6.10 0.20 -23.96
C ARG A 524 5.17 0.27 -25.16
N VAL A 525 4.65 -0.90 -25.54
CA VAL A 525 3.60 -1.05 -26.55
C VAL A 525 2.38 -1.66 -25.87
N TYR A 526 1.21 -1.08 -26.11
CA TYR A 526 -0.06 -1.59 -25.60
C TYR A 526 -0.89 -2.15 -26.75
N ASN A 527 -1.60 -3.25 -26.48
CA ASN A 527 -2.59 -3.74 -27.42
C ASN A 527 -3.83 -2.83 -27.44
N GLN A 528 -4.77 -3.09 -28.35
CA GLN A 528 -5.96 -2.25 -28.48
C GLN A 528 -6.92 -2.33 -27.28
N LEU A 529 -6.75 -3.28 -26.35
CA LEU A 529 -7.49 -3.33 -25.08
C LEU A 529 -6.84 -2.50 -23.97
N GLY A 530 -5.67 -1.89 -24.22
CA GLY A 530 -4.89 -1.15 -23.23
C GLY A 530 -4.05 -2.04 -22.31
N GLN A 531 -3.81 -3.29 -22.70
CA GLN A 531 -2.93 -4.20 -21.96
C GLN A 531 -1.50 -4.08 -22.51
N LEU A 532 -0.50 -4.18 -21.64
CA LEU A 532 0.92 -4.09 -22.02
C LEU A 532 1.27 -5.27 -22.92
N ALA A 533 1.51 -5.04 -24.20
CA ALA A 533 1.86 -6.08 -25.16
C ALA A 533 3.37 -6.35 -25.18
N THR A 534 4.16 -5.27 -25.15
CA THR A 534 5.63 -5.35 -25.16
C THR A 534 6.19 -4.27 -24.25
N GLN A 535 7.25 -4.58 -23.54
CA GLN A 535 8.08 -3.60 -22.87
C GLN A 535 9.52 -3.82 -23.32
N ALA A 536 10.24 -2.75 -23.70
CA ALA A 536 11.63 -2.88 -24.12
C ALA A 536 12.52 -1.92 -23.33
N ASP A 537 13.70 -2.43 -22.99
CA ASP A 537 14.77 -1.70 -22.31
C ASP A 537 15.35 -0.59 -23.20
N ALA A 538 16.37 0.13 -22.70
CA ALA A 538 16.94 1.30 -23.38
C ALA A 538 17.65 0.97 -24.69
N VAL A 539 18.09 -0.27 -24.91
CA VAL A 539 18.74 -0.71 -26.16
C VAL A 539 17.77 -1.47 -27.08
N GLY A 540 16.52 -1.66 -26.65
CA GLY A 540 15.44 -2.22 -27.45
C GLY A 540 15.23 -3.73 -27.28
N ASN A 541 15.72 -4.34 -26.19
CA ASN A 541 15.48 -5.74 -25.88
C ASN A 541 14.03 -5.93 -25.36
N PRO A 542 13.16 -6.64 -26.10
CA PRO A 542 11.74 -6.72 -25.76
C PRO A 542 11.42 -7.82 -24.76
N THR A 543 10.40 -7.58 -23.94
CA THR A 543 9.63 -8.59 -23.22
C THR A 543 8.18 -8.50 -23.66
N ASP A 544 7.66 -9.57 -24.25
CA ASP A 544 6.31 -9.66 -24.79
C ASP A 544 5.36 -10.38 -23.84
N TYR A 545 4.12 -9.92 -23.77
CA TYR A 545 3.08 -10.45 -22.89
C TYR A 545 1.85 -10.93 -23.67
N GLY A 546 1.38 -12.12 -23.31
CA GLY A 546 0.13 -12.71 -23.80
C GLY A 546 -0.96 -12.69 -22.73
N TYR A 547 -2.22 -12.60 -23.15
CA TYR A 547 -3.38 -12.52 -22.25
C TYR A 547 -4.49 -13.48 -22.66
N ASP A 548 -5.25 -13.98 -21.68
CA ASP A 548 -6.54 -14.63 -21.93
C ASP A 548 -7.68 -13.62 -22.13
N ALA A 549 -8.89 -14.11 -22.39
CA ALA A 549 -10.08 -13.28 -22.57
C ALA A 549 -10.54 -12.57 -21.27
N ASN A 550 -10.11 -12.99 -20.09
CA ASN A 550 -10.39 -12.28 -18.84
C ASN A 550 -9.34 -11.18 -18.55
N GLY A 551 -8.28 -11.12 -19.37
CA GLY A 551 -7.18 -10.19 -19.25
C GLY A 551 -6.10 -10.62 -18.27
N ASN A 552 -6.07 -11.90 -17.90
CA ASN A 552 -4.98 -12.47 -17.11
C ASN A 552 -3.76 -12.72 -18.02
N THR A 553 -2.55 -12.42 -17.54
CA THR A 553 -1.31 -12.67 -18.29
C THR A 553 -1.04 -14.17 -18.40
N THR A 554 -1.14 -14.76 -19.59
CA THR A 554 -0.93 -16.19 -19.81
C THR A 554 0.50 -16.54 -20.20
N SER A 555 1.24 -15.59 -20.76
CA SER A 555 2.64 -15.77 -21.11
C SER A 555 3.44 -14.48 -20.96
N ALA A 556 4.71 -14.63 -20.60
CA ALA A 556 5.74 -13.60 -20.75
C ALA A 556 6.92 -14.22 -21.51
N THR A 557 7.36 -13.58 -22.60
CA THR A 557 8.50 -14.01 -23.42
C THR A 557 9.55 -12.92 -23.36
N ASP A 558 10.72 -13.22 -22.80
CA ASP A 558 11.80 -12.23 -22.69
C ASP A 558 12.66 -12.14 -23.96
N ALA A 559 13.63 -11.23 -23.95
CA ALA A 559 14.49 -10.95 -25.10
C ALA A 559 15.37 -12.15 -25.51
N LEU A 560 15.60 -13.10 -24.61
CA LEU A 560 16.28 -14.37 -24.90
C LEU A 560 15.30 -15.46 -25.40
N SER A 561 14.06 -15.09 -25.71
CA SER A 561 12.97 -15.99 -26.13
C SER A 561 12.59 -17.04 -25.08
N ARG A 562 12.89 -16.80 -23.79
CA ARG A 562 12.48 -17.70 -22.69
C ARG A 562 11.05 -17.38 -22.31
N ILE A 563 10.24 -18.43 -22.16
CA ILE A 563 8.79 -18.31 -21.94
C ILE A 563 8.46 -18.70 -20.50
N THR A 564 7.77 -17.80 -19.80
CA THR A 564 7.02 -18.12 -18.58
C THR A 564 5.54 -18.18 -18.89
N GLN A 565 4.88 -19.29 -18.53
CA GLN A 565 3.44 -19.47 -18.67
C GLN A 565 2.73 -19.39 -17.33
N SER A 566 1.55 -18.79 -17.33
CA SER A 566 0.64 -18.73 -16.19
C SER A 566 -0.73 -19.25 -16.60
N GLU A 567 -1.31 -20.11 -15.76
CA GLU A 567 -2.67 -20.61 -15.94
C GLU A 567 -3.54 -20.19 -14.76
N TYR A 568 -4.77 -19.82 -15.06
CA TYR A 568 -5.75 -19.36 -14.07
C TYR A 568 -6.92 -20.33 -14.00
N ASP A 569 -7.52 -20.41 -12.82
CA ASP A 569 -8.79 -21.12 -12.66
C ASP A 569 -9.98 -20.25 -13.13
N PRO A 570 -11.21 -20.80 -13.19
CA PRO A 570 -12.38 -20.05 -13.64
C PRO A 570 -12.82 -18.88 -12.75
N LEU A 571 -12.19 -18.69 -11.58
CA LEU A 571 -12.38 -17.53 -10.71
C LEU A 571 -11.27 -16.49 -10.88
N ASN A 572 -10.42 -16.63 -11.92
CA ASN A 572 -9.24 -15.80 -12.20
C ASN A 572 -8.14 -15.88 -11.13
N ARG A 573 -8.03 -17.01 -10.40
CA ARG A 573 -6.96 -17.24 -9.44
C ARG A 573 -5.81 -18.00 -10.12
N LEU A 574 -4.56 -17.62 -9.83
CA LEU A 574 -3.38 -18.24 -10.43
C LEU A 574 -3.29 -19.71 -9.98
N LYS A 575 -3.44 -20.65 -10.91
CA LYS A 575 -3.46 -22.09 -10.63
C LYS A 575 -2.10 -22.75 -10.89
N ARG A 576 -1.35 -22.26 -11.87
CA ARG A 576 -0.05 -22.81 -12.26
C ARG A 576 0.85 -21.74 -12.82
N THR A 577 2.14 -21.82 -12.50
CA THR A 577 3.21 -21.17 -13.26
C THR A 577 4.15 -22.23 -13.81
N LEU A 578 4.62 -22.03 -15.04
CA LEU A 578 5.64 -22.86 -15.68
C LEU A 578 6.70 -21.95 -16.26
N GLN A 579 7.86 -21.91 -15.63
CA GLN A 579 8.99 -21.08 -16.06
C GLN A 579 9.91 -21.85 -16.99
N ASP A 580 10.43 -21.15 -17.99
CA ASP A 580 11.28 -21.70 -19.04
C ASP A 580 10.69 -22.97 -19.67
N VAL A 581 9.52 -22.80 -20.31
CA VAL A 581 8.67 -23.89 -20.86
C VAL A 581 9.45 -24.88 -21.73
N GLY A 582 10.40 -24.38 -22.55
CA GLY A 582 11.20 -25.18 -23.46
C GLY A 582 12.50 -25.75 -22.88
N GLY A 583 12.86 -25.38 -21.65
CA GLY A 583 14.12 -25.75 -21.01
C GLY A 583 13.91 -26.42 -19.65
N ILE A 584 14.20 -25.71 -18.56
CA ILE A 584 14.15 -26.21 -17.18
C ILE A 584 12.74 -26.68 -16.81
N ALA A 585 11.69 -26.03 -17.34
CA ALA A 585 10.30 -26.35 -17.06
C ALA A 585 10.06 -26.45 -15.54
N ALA A 586 10.35 -25.37 -14.82
CA ALA A 586 10.12 -25.26 -13.39
C ALA A 586 8.64 -24.93 -13.16
N GLU A 587 7.90 -25.91 -12.64
CA GLU A 587 6.45 -25.83 -12.45
C GLU A 587 6.12 -25.56 -10.98
N THR A 588 5.29 -24.56 -10.71
CA THR A 588 4.67 -24.37 -9.39
C THR A 588 3.15 -24.40 -9.54
N LYS A 589 2.46 -25.11 -8.64
CA LYS A 589 1.00 -25.24 -8.64
C LYS A 589 0.40 -24.69 -7.36
N PHE A 590 -0.77 -24.08 -7.49
CA PHE A 590 -1.51 -23.46 -6.40
C PHE A 590 -2.91 -24.08 -6.32
N ALA A 591 -3.36 -24.37 -5.10
CA ALA A 591 -4.74 -24.79 -4.83
C ALA A 591 -5.39 -23.84 -3.83
N TYR A 592 -6.68 -23.57 -4.02
CA TYR A 592 -7.46 -22.68 -3.18
C TYR A 592 -8.72 -23.37 -2.69
N ASP A 593 -9.21 -22.96 -1.52
CA ASP A 593 -10.54 -23.36 -1.07
C ASP A 593 -11.64 -22.50 -1.74
N ALA A 594 -12.90 -22.75 -1.38
CA ALA A 594 -14.04 -22.02 -1.91
C ALA A 594 -14.14 -20.58 -1.39
N LEU A 595 -13.46 -20.23 -0.29
CA LEU A 595 -13.39 -18.88 0.27
C LEU A 595 -12.19 -18.08 -0.27
N ASP A 596 -11.55 -18.57 -1.33
CA ASP A 596 -10.37 -17.99 -1.98
C ASP A 596 -9.07 -18.04 -1.14
N ASN A 597 -9.01 -18.85 -0.07
CA ASN A 597 -7.77 -19.03 0.68
C ASN A 597 -6.83 -20.02 -0.03
N LEU A 598 -5.53 -19.72 -0.10
CA LEU A 598 -4.52 -20.63 -0.65
C LEU A 598 -4.27 -21.82 0.27
N THR A 599 -4.63 -23.03 -0.14
CA THR A 599 -4.54 -24.25 0.69
C THR A 599 -3.31 -25.11 0.39
N GLU A 600 -2.73 -25.00 -0.79
CA GLU A 600 -1.55 -25.78 -1.18
C GLU A 600 -0.67 -25.04 -2.18
N VAL A 601 0.64 -25.11 -1.98
CA VAL A 601 1.66 -24.81 -3.00
C VAL A 601 2.47 -26.07 -3.26
N THR A 602 2.53 -26.51 -4.51
CA THR A 602 3.42 -27.58 -4.96
C THR A 602 4.59 -26.97 -5.72
N ASP A 603 5.81 -27.23 -5.28
CA ASP A 603 7.04 -26.72 -5.91
C ASP A 603 7.50 -27.55 -7.13
N PRO A 604 8.56 -27.12 -7.86
CA PRO A 604 9.09 -27.85 -9.02
C PRO A 604 9.67 -29.24 -8.73
N LYS A 605 9.92 -29.58 -7.46
CA LYS A 605 10.35 -30.92 -7.00
C LYS A 605 9.14 -31.79 -6.64
N GLY A 606 7.93 -31.24 -6.67
CA GLY A 606 6.68 -31.92 -6.34
C GLY A 606 6.38 -31.97 -4.84
N LEU A 607 7.13 -31.23 -4.01
CA LEU A 607 6.83 -31.15 -2.57
C LEU A 607 5.71 -30.14 -2.32
N LYS A 608 4.90 -30.44 -1.31
CA LYS A 608 3.68 -29.69 -0.99
C LYS A 608 3.84 -28.97 0.33
N THR A 609 3.67 -27.66 0.31
CA THR A 609 3.37 -26.88 1.52
C THR A 609 1.86 -26.66 1.58
N THR A 610 1.22 -27.05 2.68
CA THR A 610 -0.25 -26.96 2.85
C THR A 610 -0.62 -26.03 3.99
N TYR A 611 -1.78 -25.39 3.84
CA TYR A 611 -2.33 -24.38 4.73
C TYR A 611 -3.78 -24.74 5.07
N THR A 612 -4.16 -24.60 6.34
CA THR A 612 -5.53 -24.84 6.83
C THR A 612 -6.05 -23.59 7.50
N TYR A 613 -7.24 -23.14 7.08
CA TYR A 613 -7.89 -21.95 7.60
C TYR A 613 -9.11 -22.29 8.45
N ASN A 614 -9.45 -21.39 9.37
CA ASN A 614 -10.77 -21.40 10.00
C ASN A 614 -11.78 -20.61 9.13
N GLY A 615 -13.06 -20.62 9.52
CA GLY A 615 -14.12 -19.89 8.80
C GLY A 615 -13.96 -18.36 8.80
N LEU A 616 -13.10 -17.80 9.66
CA LEU A 616 -12.77 -16.37 9.68
C LEU A 616 -11.60 -16.01 8.74
N GLY A 617 -10.99 -17.00 8.06
CA GLY A 617 -9.87 -16.78 7.13
C GLY A 617 -8.49 -16.77 7.81
N GLU A 618 -8.39 -17.21 9.06
CA GLU A 618 -7.13 -17.21 9.81
C GLU A 618 -6.39 -18.54 9.62
N LEU A 619 -5.07 -18.49 9.37
CA LEU A 619 -4.23 -19.68 9.17
C LEU A 619 -4.04 -20.43 10.49
N THR A 620 -4.63 -21.60 10.66
CA THR A 620 -4.56 -22.42 11.89
C THR A 620 -3.49 -23.50 11.86
N LYS A 621 -3.06 -23.93 10.66
CA LYS A 621 -2.03 -24.96 10.49
C LYS A 621 -1.29 -24.78 9.17
N GLN A 622 0.02 -24.93 9.24
CA GLN A 622 0.91 -25.08 8.10
C GLN A 622 1.62 -26.43 8.18
N VAL A 623 1.77 -27.12 7.04
CA VAL A 623 2.65 -28.29 6.92
C VAL A 623 3.62 -28.04 5.79
N SER A 624 4.91 -27.99 6.10
CA SER A 624 6.00 -27.82 5.14
C SER A 624 6.91 -29.04 5.14
N PRO A 625 7.44 -29.45 3.98
CA PRO A 625 8.49 -30.48 3.90
C PRO A 625 9.79 -30.03 4.61
N ASP A 626 10.02 -28.73 4.70
CA ASP A 626 11.28 -28.16 5.21
C ASP A 626 11.22 -27.78 6.67
N THR A 627 10.06 -27.35 7.18
CA THR A 627 9.90 -26.91 8.59
C THR A 627 8.94 -27.77 9.40
N GLY A 628 8.33 -28.80 8.79
CA GLY A 628 7.37 -29.68 9.46
C GLY A 628 6.02 -29.01 9.69
N THR A 629 5.31 -29.44 10.73
CA THR A 629 3.99 -28.88 11.09
C THR A 629 4.14 -27.70 12.04
N THR A 630 3.49 -26.58 11.71
CA THR A 630 3.29 -25.43 12.60
C THR A 630 1.79 -25.23 12.85
N LEU A 631 1.40 -25.02 14.11
CA LEU A 631 0.02 -24.76 14.53
C LEU A 631 -0.11 -23.34 15.06
N PHE A 632 -1.26 -22.71 14.82
CA PHE A 632 -1.55 -21.36 15.24
C PHE A 632 -2.93 -21.27 15.88
N THR A 633 -3.08 -20.36 16.84
CA THR A 633 -4.38 -19.98 17.41
C THR A 633 -4.47 -18.47 17.51
N TYR A 634 -5.71 -17.96 17.55
CA TYR A 634 -6.00 -16.53 17.53
C TYR A 634 -6.95 -16.15 18.67
N ASP A 635 -6.92 -14.89 19.08
CA ASP A 635 -7.99 -14.30 19.88
C ASP A 635 -9.18 -13.91 18.99
N SER A 636 -10.23 -13.36 19.61
CA SER A 636 -11.43 -12.91 18.90
C SER A 636 -11.20 -11.75 17.94
N ALA A 637 -10.12 -10.98 18.10
CA ALA A 637 -9.71 -9.92 17.16
C ALA A 637 -8.89 -10.44 15.98
N GLY A 638 -8.48 -11.71 16.01
CA GLY A 638 -7.60 -12.30 15.00
C GLY A 638 -6.13 -12.04 15.26
N ASN A 639 -5.75 -11.61 16.46
CA ASN A 639 -4.35 -11.58 16.82
C ASN A 639 -3.86 -13.00 17.10
N ARG A 640 -2.72 -13.38 16.54
CA ARG A 640 -2.12 -14.71 16.80
C ARG A 640 -1.70 -14.79 18.26
N ILE A 641 -2.30 -15.66 19.06
CA ILE A 641 -1.96 -15.84 20.48
C ILE A 641 -1.02 -17.02 20.73
N THR A 642 -1.00 -18.04 19.88
CA THR A 642 0.01 -19.12 19.98
C THR A 642 0.56 -19.53 18.63
N GLN A 643 1.81 -20.01 18.65
CA GLN A 643 2.48 -20.71 17.57
C GLN A 643 3.21 -21.92 18.14
N LYS A 644 2.93 -23.11 17.62
CA LYS A 644 3.67 -24.33 17.99
C LYS A 644 4.37 -24.91 16.77
N ASP A 645 5.69 -24.97 16.81
CA ASP A 645 6.51 -25.46 15.70
C ASP A 645 6.69 -27.00 15.71
N ALA A 646 7.40 -27.51 14.69
CA ALA A 646 7.65 -28.95 14.55
C ALA A 646 8.63 -29.51 15.60
N ARG A 647 9.37 -28.67 16.31
CA ARG A 647 10.20 -29.05 17.47
C ARG A 647 9.35 -29.17 18.75
N SER A 648 8.03 -29.00 18.64
CA SER A 648 7.07 -28.94 19.75
C SER A 648 7.31 -27.78 20.70
N LYS A 649 7.93 -26.70 20.22
CA LYS A 649 8.11 -25.45 20.98
C LYS A 649 6.90 -24.55 20.78
N THR A 650 6.26 -24.17 21.87
CA THR A 650 5.14 -23.22 21.86
C THR A 650 5.64 -21.83 22.20
N THR A 651 5.31 -20.87 21.35
CA THR A 651 5.47 -19.44 21.57
C THR A 651 4.08 -18.84 21.76
N THR A 652 3.92 -18.00 22.78
CA THR A 652 2.66 -17.31 23.09
C THR A 652 2.86 -15.81 22.90
N TYR A 653 1.85 -15.13 22.35
CA TYR A 653 1.89 -13.69 22.10
C TYR A 653 0.81 -13.01 22.94
N SER A 654 1.13 -11.84 23.49
CA SER A 654 0.18 -10.98 24.17
C SER A 654 0.08 -9.63 23.48
N TYR A 655 -1.12 -9.05 23.51
CA TYR A 655 -1.43 -7.77 22.86
C TYR A 655 -2.10 -6.83 23.85
N ASP A 656 -1.84 -5.54 23.71
CA ASP A 656 -2.57 -4.53 24.46
C ASP A 656 -3.99 -4.30 23.91
N ALA A 657 -4.71 -3.35 24.50
CA ALA A 657 -6.08 -2.98 24.11
C ALA A 657 -6.18 -2.36 22.69
N LEU A 658 -5.06 -1.95 22.08
CA LEU A 658 -5.00 -1.45 20.70
C LEU A 658 -4.48 -2.52 19.73
N ASN A 659 -4.46 -3.79 20.16
CA ASN A 659 -3.93 -4.91 19.40
C ASN A 659 -2.45 -4.77 18.99
N ARG A 660 -1.66 -4.00 19.75
CA ARG A 660 -0.20 -3.93 19.55
C ARG A 660 0.47 -5.06 20.32
N LEU A 661 1.49 -5.69 19.72
CA LEU A 661 2.24 -6.77 20.35
C LEU A 661 2.94 -6.25 21.62
N ALA A 662 2.48 -6.71 22.78
CA ALA A 662 2.96 -6.32 24.11
C ALA A 662 3.98 -7.31 24.68
N GLY A 663 3.95 -8.57 24.24
CA GLY A 663 4.94 -9.55 24.69
C GLY A 663 4.95 -10.84 23.88
N ILE A 664 6.10 -11.52 23.97
CA ILE A 664 6.32 -12.87 23.42
C ILE A 664 6.84 -13.73 24.56
N ALA A 665 6.15 -14.83 24.85
CA ALA A 665 6.54 -15.79 25.86
C ALA A 665 6.98 -17.11 25.21
N TYR A 666 8.11 -17.64 25.68
CA TYR A 666 8.66 -18.93 25.26
C TYR A 666 8.62 -19.93 26.42
N ALA A 667 8.82 -21.21 26.11
CA ALA A 667 8.84 -22.28 27.12
C ALA A 667 9.87 -22.01 28.24
N ASN A 668 11.07 -21.55 27.86
CA ASN A 668 12.02 -20.97 28.79
C ASN A 668 11.81 -19.44 28.90
N THR A 669 11.37 -19.00 30.08
CA THR A 669 11.04 -17.60 30.36
C THR A 669 12.22 -16.63 30.25
N SER A 670 13.46 -17.13 30.27
CA SER A 670 14.65 -16.29 30.04
C SER A 670 14.74 -15.73 28.62
N PHE A 671 13.92 -16.21 27.69
CA PHE A 671 13.83 -15.67 26.32
C PHE A 671 12.60 -14.79 26.11
N ASN A 672 11.75 -14.59 27.12
CA ASN A 672 10.56 -13.76 26.99
C ASN A 672 10.94 -12.34 26.58
N VAL A 673 10.11 -11.76 25.71
CA VAL A 673 10.24 -10.38 25.25
C VAL A 673 9.04 -9.60 25.74
N THR A 674 9.28 -8.41 26.29
CA THR A 674 8.25 -7.44 26.67
C THR A 674 8.45 -6.17 25.87
N TYR A 675 7.38 -5.70 25.23
CA TYR A 675 7.32 -4.42 24.53
C TYR A 675 6.50 -3.43 25.37
N THR A 676 7.10 -2.28 25.66
CA THR A 676 6.44 -1.18 26.37
C THR A 676 6.23 -0.03 25.40
N TYR A 677 4.98 0.41 25.29
CA TYR A 677 4.58 1.56 24.51
C TYR A 677 4.12 2.70 25.42
N ASP A 678 4.03 3.91 24.88
CA ASP A 678 3.36 5.07 25.50
C ASP A 678 3.93 5.53 26.85
N ALA A 679 4.99 4.91 27.33
CA ALA A 679 5.62 5.22 28.61
C ALA A 679 6.93 5.97 28.42
N ASN A 680 7.09 7.09 29.15
CA ASN A 680 8.37 7.79 29.24
C ASN A 680 9.44 6.89 29.86
N GLN A 681 10.65 6.93 29.29
CA GLN A 681 11.81 6.24 29.85
C GLN A 681 12.67 7.21 30.64
N SER A 682 13.29 6.73 31.73
CA SER A 682 14.20 7.53 32.55
C SER A 682 15.43 8.04 31.78
N VAL A 683 15.76 7.40 30.66
CA VAL A 683 16.83 7.83 29.76
C VAL A 683 16.42 8.99 28.85
N CYS A 684 15.14 9.39 28.81
CA CYS A 684 14.66 10.48 27.96
C CYS A 684 14.63 11.81 28.72
N THR A 685 14.99 12.88 28.03
CA THR A 685 14.77 14.26 28.53
C THR A 685 13.34 14.72 28.21
N ALA A 686 12.90 15.85 28.78
CA ALA A 686 11.57 16.39 28.51
C ALA A 686 11.32 16.65 27.02
N ALA A 687 12.33 17.11 26.27
CA ALA A 687 12.24 17.36 24.82
C ALA A 687 12.18 16.06 23.97
N GLU A 688 12.45 14.90 24.59
CA GLU A 688 12.46 13.59 23.94
C GLU A 688 11.38 12.65 24.54
N SER A 689 10.42 13.21 25.30
CA SER A 689 9.38 12.49 26.04
C SER A 689 8.02 12.60 25.34
N PHE A 690 7.95 12.14 24.08
CA PHE A 690 6.71 12.05 23.28
C PHE A 690 6.37 10.58 22.98
N PRO A 691 6.00 9.78 24.00
CA PRO A 691 6.00 8.33 23.91
C PRO A 691 4.71 7.76 23.31
N VAL A 692 3.60 8.50 23.32
CA VAL A 692 2.26 7.97 23.03
C VAL A 692 2.18 7.61 21.56
N GLY A 693 1.73 6.38 21.30
CA GLY A 693 1.69 5.73 19.99
C GLY A 693 2.98 4.98 19.62
N ARG A 694 4.05 5.05 20.43
CA ARG A 694 5.40 4.59 20.03
C ARG A 694 5.97 3.53 20.98
N LEU A 695 6.79 2.61 20.45
CA LEU A 695 7.56 1.66 21.26
C LEU A 695 8.67 2.43 21.99
N THR A 696 8.67 2.41 23.31
CA THR A 696 9.64 3.15 24.12
C THR A 696 10.62 2.26 24.87
N LYS A 697 10.28 0.98 25.06
CA LYS A 697 11.21 0.01 25.62
C LYS A 697 10.92 -1.40 25.12
N MET A 698 11.99 -2.12 24.83
CA MET A 698 12.02 -3.56 24.62
C MET A 698 12.86 -4.17 25.74
N GLN A 699 12.36 -5.23 26.35
CA GLN A 699 13.07 -5.98 27.38
C GLN A 699 13.05 -7.46 27.05
N ASP A 700 14.20 -8.11 27.06
CA ASP A 700 14.37 -9.50 26.65
C ASP A 700 15.53 -10.18 27.39
N GLY A 701 15.79 -11.44 27.05
CA GLY A 701 16.85 -12.24 27.66
C GLY A 701 18.29 -11.72 27.47
N SER A 702 18.50 -10.78 26.55
CA SER A 702 19.78 -10.10 26.37
C SER A 702 19.92 -8.85 27.25
N GLY A 703 18.82 -8.19 27.58
CA GLY A 703 18.79 -6.97 28.38
C GLY A 703 17.63 -6.04 28.02
N THR A 704 17.90 -4.74 27.88
CA THR A 704 16.88 -3.72 27.56
C THR A 704 17.33 -2.79 26.44
N THR A 705 16.42 -2.45 25.54
CA THR A 705 16.60 -1.38 24.56
C THR A 705 15.53 -0.30 24.79
N GLN A 706 15.93 0.95 25.00
CA GLN A 706 15.04 2.07 25.28
C GLN A 706 15.12 3.12 24.17
N TYR A 707 13.97 3.71 23.83
CA TYR A 707 13.81 4.67 22.74
C TYR A 707 13.21 5.98 23.25
N CYS A 708 13.72 7.10 22.75
CA CYS A 708 13.19 8.45 23.03
C CYS A 708 12.87 9.18 21.74
N TYR A 709 11.74 9.89 21.71
CA TYR A 709 11.24 10.54 20.50
C TYR A 709 11.03 12.02 20.73
N ASN A 710 11.41 12.86 19.78
CA ASN A 710 11.07 14.28 19.85
C ASN A 710 9.58 14.51 19.55
N ARG A 711 9.18 15.79 19.60
CA ARG A 711 7.80 16.23 19.35
C ARG A 711 7.25 15.81 17.98
N PHE A 712 8.11 15.72 16.96
CA PHE A 712 7.71 15.31 15.62
C PHE A 712 7.66 13.80 15.43
N GLY A 713 8.10 13.03 16.43
CA GLY A 713 8.13 11.58 16.39
C GLY A 713 9.45 10.97 15.93
N ASP A 714 10.49 11.77 15.67
CA ASP A 714 11.78 11.21 15.28
C ASP A 714 12.48 10.56 16.48
N LEU A 715 13.12 9.41 16.25
CA LEU A 715 13.92 8.73 17.25
C LEU A 715 15.19 9.55 17.55
N THR A 716 15.29 10.17 18.71
CA THR A 716 16.44 11.00 19.11
C THR A 716 17.50 10.23 19.90
N ARG A 717 17.11 9.12 20.54
CA ARG A 717 18.00 8.34 21.40
C ARG A 717 17.58 6.88 21.45
N LYS A 718 18.55 5.99 21.27
CA LYS A 718 18.48 4.56 21.52
C LYS A 718 19.51 4.19 22.59
N VAL A 719 19.07 3.58 23.69
CA VAL A 719 19.95 3.06 24.74
C VAL A 719 19.79 1.55 24.82
N GLN A 720 20.82 0.81 24.38
CA GLN A 720 20.87 -0.64 24.46
C GLN A 720 21.75 -1.07 25.63
N THR A 721 21.16 -1.68 26.64
CA THR A 721 21.87 -2.23 27.81
C THR A 721 21.85 -3.75 27.77
N VAL A 722 23.01 -4.37 27.62
CA VAL A 722 23.18 -5.82 27.50
C VAL A 722 24.23 -6.27 28.50
N ASN A 723 23.90 -7.24 29.35
CA ASN A 723 24.81 -7.75 30.40
C ASN A 723 25.47 -6.63 31.25
N GLY A 724 24.70 -5.59 31.58
CA GLY A 724 25.17 -4.44 32.37
C GLY A 724 25.94 -3.37 31.60
N VAL A 725 26.24 -3.57 30.32
CA VAL A 725 26.91 -2.59 29.45
C VAL A 725 25.88 -1.80 28.66
N ALA A 726 25.85 -0.48 28.85
CA ALA A 726 24.95 0.43 28.14
C ALA A 726 25.65 1.12 26.96
N LEU A 727 25.09 0.96 25.77
CA LEU A 727 25.51 1.63 24.54
C LEU A 727 24.43 2.63 24.14
N THR A 728 24.81 3.90 23.96
CA THR A 728 23.86 4.97 23.59
C THR A 728 24.16 5.47 22.19
N LEU A 729 23.16 5.42 21.31
CA LEU A 729 23.17 6.04 19.99
C LEU A 729 22.19 7.23 20.01
N ARG A 730 22.63 8.40 19.57
CA ARG A 730 21.79 9.61 19.48
C ARG A 730 21.67 10.06 18.05
N TYR A 731 20.52 10.64 17.72
CA TYR A 731 20.22 11.17 16.41
C TYR A 731 19.83 12.64 16.53
N SER A 732 20.33 13.46 15.62
CA SER A 732 19.98 14.88 15.50
C SER A 732 19.31 15.12 14.16
N TYR A 733 18.28 15.94 14.14
CA TYR A 733 17.48 16.22 12.95
C TYR A 733 17.47 17.71 12.65
N ALA A 734 17.43 18.05 11.37
CA ALA A 734 17.07 19.39 10.92
C ALA A 734 15.60 19.68 11.30
N PRO A 735 15.18 20.96 11.35
CA PRO A 735 13.77 21.31 11.53
C PRO A 735 12.84 20.55 10.57
N GLY A 736 13.29 20.36 9.32
CA GLY A 736 12.56 19.63 8.28
C GLY A 736 12.51 18.10 8.41
N GLY A 737 13.14 17.49 9.42
CA GLY A 737 13.10 16.04 9.67
C GLY A 737 14.24 15.21 9.10
N GLN A 738 15.19 15.83 8.39
CA GLN A 738 16.36 15.14 7.83
C GLN A 738 17.36 14.82 8.95
N LEU A 739 17.89 13.60 8.97
CA LEU A 739 18.99 13.23 9.88
C LEU A 739 20.24 14.06 9.54
N THR A 740 20.73 14.83 10.51
CA THR A 740 21.90 15.72 10.39
C THR A 740 23.11 15.20 11.14
N ALA A 741 22.92 14.39 12.19
CA ALA A 741 24.04 13.74 12.87
C ALA A 741 23.64 12.49 13.65
N MET A 742 24.58 11.58 13.83
CA MET A 742 24.54 10.48 14.79
C MET A 742 25.70 10.61 15.78
N THR A 743 25.42 10.49 17.09
CA THR A 743 26.45 10.40 18.12
C THR A 743 26.58 8.97 18.60
N TYR A 744 27.77 8.39 18.44
CA TYR A 744 28.08 7.01 18.77
C TYR A 744 28.35 6.82 20.27
N PRO A 745 28.34 5.58 20.79
CA PRO A 745 28.55 5.30 22.22
C PRO A 745 29.86 5.85 22.81
N ASP A 746 30.91 6.01 21.99
CA ASP A 746 32.19 6.60 22.38
C ASP A 746 32.21 8.14 22.36
N GLY A 747 31.08 8.77 22.03
CA GLY A 747 30.90 10.22 21.96
C GLY A 747 31.33 10.86 20.63
N ALA A 748 31.81 10.06 19.67
CA ALA A 748 32.09 10.57 18.34
C ALA A 748 30.79 10.94 17.60
N VAL A 749 30.83 12.00 16.81
CA VAL A 749 29.70 12.49 16.03
C VAL A 749 29.99 12.28 14.55
N VAL A 750 29.09 11.58 13.86
CA VAL A 750 29.02 11.55 12.40
C VAL A 750 27.96 12.55 11.98
N ASP A 751 28.31 13.55 11.19
CA ASP A 751 27.38 14.58 10.70
C ASP A 751 27.22 14.53 9.18
N TYR A 752 26.09 15.03 8.70
CA TYR A 752 25.68 14.98 7.29
C TYR A 752 25.35 16.39 6.80
N VAL A 753 26.04 16.84 5.76
CA VAL A 753 25.65 18.01 4.98
C VAL A 753 24.78 17.55 3.83
N ARG A 754 23.69 18.28 3.54
CA ARG A 754 22.72 17.90 2.50
C ARG A 754 22.55 19.00 1.45
N ASP A 755 22.23 18.60 0.22
CA ASP A 755 21.86 19.53 -0.85
C ASP A 755 20.43 20.05 -0.70
N SER A 756 19.99 20.89 -1.65
CA SER A 756 18.63 21.43 -1.70
C SER A 756 17.55 20.37 -1.93
N GLN A 757 17.91 19.12 -2.24
CA GLN A 757 16.98 17.99 -2.38
C GLN A 757 16.96 17.11 -1.12
N GLY A 758 17.69 17.49 -0.08
CA GLY A 758 17.81 16.72 1.15
C GLY A 758 18.76 15.51 1.04
N ARG A 759 19.56 15.39 -0.02
CA ARG A 759 20.51 14.27 -0.23
C ARG A 759 21.87 14.58 0.37
N ILE A 760 22.61 13.58 0.85
CA ILE A 760 23.91 13.76 1.53
C ILE A 760 24.98 14.21 0.52
N THR A 761 25.62 15.35 0.76
CA THR A 761 26.74 15.86 -0.03
C THR A 761 28.09 15.72 0.66
N GLU A 762 28.09 15.66 1.99
CA GLU A 762 29.28 15.48 2.82
C GLU A 762 28.96 14.64 4.05
N VAL A 763 29.90 13.76 4.41
CA VAL A 763 29.90 13.05 5.70
C VAL A 763 31.09 13.54 6.51
N GLY A 764 30.82 14.13 7.68
CA GLY A 764 31.81 14.55 8.64
C GLY A 764 31.96 13.57 9.80
N VAL A 765 33.15 13.48 10.38
CA VAL A 765 33.42 12.70 11.58
C VAL A 765 34.16 13.55 12.59
N LYS A 766 33.57 13.75 13.76
CA LYS A 766 34.19 14.43 14.89
C LYS A 766 34.43 13.44 16.02
N PRO A 767 35.68 13.03 16.28
CA PRO A 767 36.01 12.25 17.47
C PRO A 767 35.59 12.97 18.76
N SER A 768 35.32 12.21 19.83
CA SER A 768 34.91 12.78 21.13
C SER A 768 35.95 13.76 21.69
N ALA A 769 37.24 13.47 21.47
CA ALA A 769 38.35 14.40 21.68
C ALA A 769 39.11 14.58 20.36
N GLY A 770 38.83 15.67 19.64
CA GLY A 770 39.49 15.97 18.37
C GLY A 770 38.77 17.01 17.53
N ALA A 771 39.41 17.40 16.43
CA ALA A 771 38.80 18.23 15.40
C ALA A 771 37.90 17.39 14.49
N ARG A 772 36.87 18.03 13.91
CA ARG A 772 36.06 17.41 12.85
C ARG A 772 36.95 17.15 11.62
N GLN A 773 36.79 15.98 11.04
CA GLN A 773 37.42 15.55 9.79
C GLN A 773 36.32 15.31 8.75
N VAL A 774 36.62 15.60 7.48
CA VAL A 774 35.74 15.24 6.36
C VAL A 774 36.06 13.80 5.96
N LEU A 775 35.09 12.90 6.05
CA LEU A 775 35.24 11.52 5.56
C LEU A 775 35.11 11.51 4.04
N LEU A 776 34.04 12.12 3.52
CA LEU A 776 33.82 12.35 2.10
C LEU A 776 33.05 13.65 1.88
N THR A 777 33.22 14.28 0.72
CA THR A 777 32.54 15.51 0.29
C THR A 777 32.25 15.46 -1.21
N GLY A 778 31.45 16.43 -1.69
CA GLY A 778 31.10 16.55 -3.10
C GLY A 778 30.31 15.36 -3.64
N ALA A 779 29.53 14.68 -2.81
CA ALA A 779 28.70 13.58 -3.28
C ALA A 779 27.64 14.09 -4.27
N THR A 780 27.52 13.40 -5.39
CA THR A 780 26.57 13.70 -6.48
C THR A 780 25.67 12.50 -6.72
N TYR A 781 24.57 12.69 -7.46
CA TYR A 781 23.52 11.71 -7.62
C TYR A 781 22.98 11.71 -9.05
N HIS A 782 22.57 10.53 -9.52
CA HIS A 782 21.81 10.43 -10.75
C HIS A 782 20.39 11.01 -10.55
N PRO A 783 19.76 11.59 -11.58
CA PRO A 783 18.38 12.07 -11.53
C PRO A 783 17.42 11.07 -10.88
N PHE A 784 16.74 11.41 -9.79
CA PHE A 784 15.84 10.47 -9.08
C PHE A 784 16.50 9.10 -8.80
N GLY A 785 17.82 9.08 -8.54
CA GLY A 785 18.63 7.87 -8.54
C GLY A 785 19.69 7.82 -7.45
N PRO A 786 20.52 6.76 -7.45
CA PRO A 786 21.55 6.55 -6.44
C PRO A 786 22.72 7.54 -6.60
N ALA A 787 23.62 7.53 -5.61
CA ALA A 787 24.85 8.31 -5.64
C ALA A 787 25.70 7.99 -6.89
N ALA A 788 26.09 9.03 -7.61
CA ALA A 788 26.91 8.99 -8.83
C ALA A 788 28.43 9.08 -8.53
N GLY A 789 28.82 9.44 -7.30
CA GLY A 789 30.21 9.53 -6.89
C GLY A 789 30.45 10.57 -5.81
N TRP A 790 31.64 10.57 -5.23
CA TRP A 790 32.09 11.47 -4.16
C TRP A 790 33.62 11.56 -4.12
N THR A 791 34.16 12.47 -3.31
CA THR A 791 35.61 12.58 -3.03
C THR A 791 35.87 12.30 -1.55
N TYR A 792 36.75 11.37 -1.21
CA TYR A 792 37.16 11.10 0.16
C TYR A 792 38.06 12.23 0.71
N GLY A 793 38.18 12.29 2.04
CA GLY A 793 38.91 13.36 2.74
C GLY A 793 40.38 13.55 2.33
N ASN A 794 41.03 12.52 1.78
CA ASN A 794 42.41 12.60 1.26
C ASN A 794 42.51 12.94 -0.23
N GLY A 795 41.38 13.20 -0.91
CA GLY A 795 41.32 13.58 -2.33
C GLY A 795 41.07 12.43 -3.30
N ARG A 796 41.02 11.16 -2.86
CA ARG A 796 40.62 10.04 -3.72
C ARG A 796 39.18 10.24 -4.22
N GLN A 797 38.92 9.95 -5.49
CA GLN A 797 37.62 10.13 -6.09
C GLN A 797 36.98 8.78 -6.38
N MET A 798 35.75 8.59 -5.91
CA MET A 798 34.91 7.46 -6.27
C MET A 798 33.89 7.90 -7.31
N THR A 799 33.86 7.24 -8.46
CA THR A 799 32.89 7.48 -9.54
C THR A 799 32.00 6.27 -9.76
N ARG A 800 30.70 6.50 -9.97
CA ARG A 800 29.67 5.46 -10.14
C ARG A 800 28.79 5.83 -11.33
N THR A 801 29.01 5.18 -12.45
CA THR A 801 28.27 5.44 -13.69
C THR A 801 27.17 4.41 -13.87
N LEU A 802 26.07 4.82 -14.51
CA LEU A 802 24.96 3.95 -14.88
C LEU A 802 24.79 3.95 -16.40
N ASP A 803 24.23 2.88 -16.95
CA ASP A 803 23.72 2.83 -18.32
C ASP A 803 22.31 3.46 -18.43
N LEU A 804 21.72 3.43 -19.64
CA LEU A 804 20.39 4.02 -19.88
C LEU A 804 19.21 3.17 -19.36
N ASP A 805 19.48 1.97 -18.85
CA ASP A 805 18.53 1.17 -18.06
C ASP A 805 18.67 1.44 -16.57
N TYR A 806 19.49 2.43 -16.22
CA TYR A 806 19.90 2.75 -14.87
C TYR A 806 20.66 1.63 -14.18
N ARG A 807 21.30 0.69 -14.88
CA ARG A 807 22.14 -0.36 -14.27
C ARG A 807 23.59 0.13 -14.11
N PRO A 808 24.40 -0.42 -13.16
CA PRO A 808 25.81 -0.08 -12.99
C PRO A 808 26.58 -0.24 -14.29
N ALA A 809 27.29 0.78 -14.75
CA ALA A 809 28.21 0.65 -15.87
C ALA A 809 29.66 0.52 -15.38
N ALA A 810 30.05 1.33 -14.40
CA ALA A 810 31.36 1.24 -13.76
C ALA A 810 31.38 1.87 -12.36
N ILE A 811 32.21 1.31 -11.49
CA ILE A 811 32.62 1.87 -10.21
C ILE A 811 34.15 2.01 -10.23
N HIS A 812 34.65 3.21 -9.95
CA HIS A 812 36.06 3.49 -10.16
C HIS A 812 36.63 4.55 -9.20
N ASP A 813 37.62 4.13 -8.41
CA ASP A 813 38.70 4.96 -7.88
C ASP A 813 39.99 4.71 -8.68
N ALA A 814 40.50 5.75 -9.31
CA ALA A 814 41.69 5.67 -10.19
C ALA A 814 43.02 5.59 -9.42
N SER A 815 42.99 5.77 -8.10
CA SER A 815 44.17 5.72 -7.24
C SER A 815 44.64 4.28 -7.06
N THR A 816 45.94 4.07 -6.84
CA THR A 816 46.49 2.73 -6.60
C THR A 816 45.80 2.05 -5.41
N GLY A 817 45.44 0.78 -5.59
CA GLY A 817 44.71 -0.01 -4.60
C GLY A 817 43.21 0.31 -4.49
N GLY A 818 42.67 1.22 -5.31
CA GLY A 818 41.24 1.56 -5.33
C GLY A 818 40.38 0.53 -6.07
N LEU A 819 39.07 0.53 -5.77
CA LEU A 819 38.08 -0.29 -6.45
C LEU A 819 37.91 0.16 -7.90
N ALA A 820 38.19 -0.73 -8.84
CA ALA A 820 38.07 -0.48 -10.28
C ALA A 820 37.38 -1.65 -10.98
N VAL A 821 36.11 -1.48 -11.33
CA VAL A 821 35.28 -2.49 -11.97
C VAL A 821 34.28 -1.88 -12.97
N GLY A 822 34.22 -2.44 -14.18
CA GLY A 822 33.15 -2.23 -15.16
C GLY A 822 32.18 -3.42 -15.17
N PHE A 823 30.93 -3.18 -15.57
CA PHE A 823 29.84 -4.16 -15.55
C PHE A 823 29.19 -4.24 -16.93
N ASN A 824 29.01 -5.46 -17.45
CA ASN A 824 28.28 -5.71 -18.70
C ASN A 824 27.12 -6.69 -18.47
N TYR A 825 25.99 -6.43 -19.12
CA TYR A 825 24.76 -7.22 -18.99
C TYR A 825 24.37 -7.91 -20.30
N ASP A 826 23.64 -9.02 -20.18
CA ASP A 826 22.92 -9.60 -21.31
C ASP A 826 21.58 -8.89 -21.57
N GLU A 827 20.85 -9.35 -22.59
CA GLU A 827 19.59 -8.78 -23.08
C GLU A 827 18.43 -8.86 -22.07
N VAL A 828 18.60 -9.60 -20.97
CA VAL A 828 17.60 -9.73 -19.88
C VAL A 828 18.11 -9.15 -18.56
N GLY A 829 19.28 -8.52 -18.57
CA GLY A 829 19.85 -7.80 -17.44
C GLY A 829 20.66 -8.65 -16.46
N ASN A 830 21.07 -9.88 -16.79
CA ASN A 830 22.03 -10.62 -15.98
C ASN A 830 23.43 -10.03 -16.15
N LEU A 831 24.19 -9.90 -15.07
CA LEU A 831 25.58 -9.43 -15.13
C LEU A 831 26.48 -10.51 -15.73
N VAL A 832 26.87 -10.41 -16.99
CA VAL A 832 27.62 -11.45 -17.69
C VAL A 832 29.13 -11.28 -17.65
N GLU A 833 29.63 -10.06 -17.42
CA GLU A 833 31.07 -9.82 -17.34
C GLU A 833 31.43 -8.70 -16.35
N LEU A 834 32.59 -8.85 -15.72
CA LEU A 834 33.31 -7.75 -15.10
C LEU A 834 34.51 -7.36 -15.96
N THR A 835 34.69 -6.07 -16.19
CA THR A 835 35.80 -5.50 -16.96
C THR A 835 36.61 -4.52 -16.11
N GLN A 836 37.71 -4.01 -16.66
CA GLN A 836 38.25 -2.75 -16.17
C GLN A 836 37.31 -1.59 -16.55
N PRO A 837 37.15 -0.54 -15.72
CA PRO A 837 36.33 0.62 -16.06
C PRO A 837 36.64 1.17 -17.46
N GLY A 838 35.62 1.22 -18.33
CA GLY A 838 35.76 1.69 -19.71
C GLY A 838 36.42 0.72 -20.70
N SER A 839 36.80 -0.48 -20.26
CA SER A 839 37.33 -1.55 -21.12
C SER A 839 36.21 -2.49 -21.59
N THR A 840 36.33 -2.96 -22.82
CA THR A 840 35.50 -4.06 -23.36
C THR A 840 36.11 -5.43 -23.16
N LEU A 841 37.32 -5.52 -22.57
CA LEU A 841 38.00 -6.79 -22.32
C LEU A 841 37.55 -7.38 -20.97
N PRO A 842 36.95 -8.57 -20.93
CA PRO A 842 36.50 -9.20 -19.69
C PRO A 842 37.69 -9.62 -18.81
N GLN A 843 37.60 -9.30 -17.52
CA GLN A 843 38.47 -9.87 -16.47
C GLN A 843 37.86 -11.14 -15.89
N VAL A 844 36.52 -11.16 -15.76
CA VAL A 844 35.73 -12.29 -15.29
C VAL A 844 34.48 -12.38 -16.16
N GLY A 845 34.08 -13.61 -16.47
CA GLY A 845 32.79 -13.90 -17.11
C GLY A 845 31.86 -14.70 -16.21
N PHE A 846 30.56 -14.55 -16.42
CA PHE A 846 29.51 -15.29 -15.72
C PHE A 846 28.62 -16.03 -16.71
N GLY A 847 28.11 -17.18 -16.30
CA GLY A 847 27.08 -17.92 -17.04
C GLY A 847 25.85 -18.09 -16.19
N TYR A 848 24.68 -18.06 -16.82
CA TYR A 848 23.38 -18.21 -16.19
C TYR A 848 22.58 -19.31 -16.86
N ASP A 849 21.67 -19.94 -16.12
CA ASP A 849 20.62 -20.73 -16.74
C ASP A 849 19.41 -19.85 -17.12
N ALA A 850 18.41 -20.47 -17.73
CA ALA A 850 17.23 -19.79 -18.21
C ALA A 850 16.33 -19.22 -17.10
N LEU A 851 16.56 -19.55 -15.83
CA LEU A 851 15.88 -18.93 -14.69
C LEU A 851 16.70 -17.78 -14.07
N GLY A 852 17.81 -17.38 -14.71
CA GLY A 852 18.70 -16.33 -14.21
C GLY A 852 19.62 -16.77 -13.07
N ARG A 853 19.74 -18.08 -12.82
CA ARG A 853 20.60 -18.59 -11.73
C ARG A 853 22.04 -18.71 -12.21
N LEU A 854 22.99 -18.27 -11.40
CA LEU A 854 24.42 -18.31 -11.76
C LEU A 854 24.91 -19.75 -11.89
N THR A 855 25.31 -20.19 -13.08
CA THR A 855 25.83 -21.54 -13.35
C THR A 855 27.34 -21.60 -13.53
N GLN A 856 27.98 -20.48 -13.87
CA GLN A 856 29.42 -20.47 -14.16
C GLN A 856 30.05 -19.15 -13.72
N PHE A 857 31.24 -19.26 -13.14
CA PHE A 857 32.21 -18.19 -12.93
C PHE A 857 33.46 -18.54 -13.76
N LYS A 858 33.92 -17.62 -14.59
CA LYS A 858 34.92 -17.87 -15.63
C LYS A 858 36.07 -16.87 -15.56
N ASP A 859 37.25 -17.34 -15.93
CA ASP A 859 38.34 -16.46 -16.32
C ASP A 859 37.93 -15.69 -17.57
N GLY A 860 37.94 -14.35 -17.51
CA GLY A 860 37.47 -13.50 -18.61
C GLY A 860 38.26 -13.70 -19.90
N PRO A 861 39.60 -13.62 -19.88
CA PRO A 861 40.42 -13.73 -21.10
C PRO A 861 40.35 -15.08 -21.81
N THR A 862 40.29 -16.19 -21.06
CA THR A 862 40.29 -17.54 -21.65
C THR A 862 38.90 -18.16 -21.79
N GLY A 863 37.91 -17.63 -21.07
CA GLY A 863 36.58 -18.22 -20.95
C GLY A 863 36.56 -19.53 -20.14
N THR A 864 37.68 -19.91 -19.51
CA THR A 864 37.79 -21.13 -18.72
C THR A 864 36.90 -21.05 -17.49
N VAL A 865 36.03 -22.04 -17.27
CA VAL A 865 35.22 -22.13 -16.06
C VAL A 865 36.12 -22.36 -14.86
N ILE A 866 36.11 -21.41 -13.93
CA ILE A 866 36.81 -21.50 -12.64
C ILE A 866 35.91 -22.22 -11.64
N ASP A 867 34.65 -21.77 -11.51
CA ASP A 867 33.63 -22.41 -10.68
C ASP A 867 32.36 -22.71 -11.50
N GLY A 868 31.85 -23.93 -11.39
CA GLY A 868 30.62 -24.39 -12.03
C GLY A 868 29.58 -24.80 -11.00
N TYR A 869 28.37 -24.25 -11.11
CA TYR A 869 27.25 -24.48 -10.19
C TYR A 869 26.12 -25.25 -10.89
N GLY A 870 25.75 -26.40 -10.35
CA GLY A 870 24.58 -27.15 -10.81
C GLY A 870 23.38 -26.94 -9.89
N TYR A 871 22.16 -26.97 -10.44
CA TYR A 871 20.92 -26.82 -9.69
C TYR A 871 19.87 -27.86 -10.06
N ASP A 872 18.97 -28.18 -9.13
CA ASP A 872 17.68 -28.80 -9.47
C ASP A 872 16.66 -27.75 -9.95
N LYS A 873 15.44 -28.16 -10.32
CA LYS A 873 14.40 -27.23 -10.80
C LYS A 873 13.92 -26.23 -9.76
N THR A 874 14.04 -26.54 -8.47
CA THR A 874 13.62 -25.66 -7.37
C THR A 874 14.71 -24.63 -7.01
N GLY A 875 15.95 -24.83 -7.47
CA GLY A 875 17.08 -23.95 -7.15
C GLY A 875 17.96 -24.46 -6.02
N ASN A 876 17.85 -25.74 -5.64
CA ASN A 876 18.82 -26.35 -4.76
C ASN A 876 20.12 -26.59 -5.53
N ARG A 877 21.25 -26.08 -5.03
CA ARG A 877 22.57 -26.38 -5.60
C ARG A 877 22.84 -27.88 -5.49
N THR A 878 23.09 -28.56 -6.60
CA THR A 878 23.37 -30.02 -6.71
C THR A 878 24.85 -30.32 -6.89
N SER A 879 25.64 -29.36 -7.36
CA SER A 879 27.10 -29.50 -7.48
C SER A 879 27.83 -28.17 -7.44
N LEU A 880 29.09 -28.21 -7.02
CA LEU A 880 30.09 -27.15 -7.19
C LEU A 880 31.34 -27.79 -7.80
N SER A 881 31.71 -27.39 -9.00
CA SER A 881 32.95 -27.81 -9.68
C SER A 881 33.97 -26.71 -9.58
N THR A 882 35.16 -27.00 -9.08
CA THR A 882 36.29 -26.07 -8.97
C THR A 882 37.53 -26.71 -9.59
N ALA A 883 38.66 -26.00 -9.62
CA ALA A 883 39.96 -26.60 -9.98
C ALA A 883 40.35 -27.80 -9.10
N ALA A 884 39.82 -27.91 -7.87
CA ALA A 884 40.05 -29.03 -6.96
C ALA A 884 39.15 -30.26 -7.24
N GLY A 885 38.21 -30.15 -8.18
CA GLY A 885 37.24 -31.19 -8.53
C GLY A 885 35.79 -30.80 -8.22
N THR A 886 34.87 -31.74 -8.43
CA THR A 886 33.43 -31.55 -8.24
C THR A 886 32.96 -32.07 -6.90
N SER A 887 32.37 -31.19 -6.09
CA SER A 887 31.64 -31.54 -4.87
C SER A 887 30.16 -31.74 -5.17
N THR A 888 29.62 -32.92 -4.84
CA THR A 888 28.18 -33.23 -4.98
C THR A 888 27.41 -32.75 -3.76
N TYR A 889 26.25 -32.14 -3.98
CA TYR A 889 25.30 -31.70 -2.95
C TYR A 889 24.08 -32.64 -2.98
N SER A 890 23.79 -33.30 -1.87
CA SER A 890 22.72 -34.31 -1.80
C SER A 890 21.53 -33.84 -0.99
N TYR A 891 20.33 -34.22 -1.43
CA TYR A 891 19.05 -33.86 -0.84
C TYR A 891 18.15 -35.08 -0.79
N PRO A 892 17.30 -35.25 0.23
CA PRO A 892 16.28 -36.28 0.23
C PRO A 892 15.20 -35.94 -0.81
N THR A 893 14.41 -36.94 -1.21
CA THR A 893 13.26 -36.72 -2.11
C THR A 893 12.08 -36.03 -1.42
N THR A 894 12.14 -35.82 -0.10
CA THR A 894 11.03 -35.34 0.73
C THR A 894 11.22 -33.93 1.30
N SER A 895 12.37 -33.27 1.08
CA SER A 895 12.63 -31.89 1.52
C SER A 895 13.76 -31.23 0.71
N HIS A 896 14.01 -29.94 0.98
CA HIS A 896 15.11 -29.14 0.47
C HIS A 896 16.30 -29.04 1.44
N ARG A 897 16.29 -29.86 2.50
CA ARG A 897 17.38 -29.96 3.49
C ARG A 897 18.61 -30.64 2.87
N LEU A 898 19.75 -29.94 2.88
CA LEU A 898 21.04 -30.41 2.33
C LEU A 898 21.66 -31.47 3.25
N THR A 899 21.69 -32.74 2.86
CA THR A 899 22.17 -33.83 3.72
C THR A 899 23.67 -34.09 3.60
N ASN A 900 24.30 -33.72 2.47
CA ASN A 900 25.71 -33.98 2.23
C ASN A 900 26.32 -32.98 1.24
N VAL A 901 27.58 -32.58 1.47
CA VAL A 901 28.42 -31.86 0.48
C VAL A 901 29.76 -32.56 0.39
N GLY A 902 30.12 -33.10 -0.79
CA GLY A 902 31.43 -33.69 -1.03
C GLY A 902 31.82 -34.81 -0.05
N GLY A 903 30.85 -35.59 0.42
CA GLY A 903 31.03 -36.63 1.44
C GLY A 903 30.80 -36.17 2.88
N ILE A 904 30.72 -34.86 3.15
CA ILE A 904 30.52 -34.33 4.50
C ILE A 904 29.03 -34.23 4.85
N ALA A 905 28.59 -35.04 5.82
CA ALA A 905 27.20 -35.11 6.26
C ALA A 905 26.73 -33.86 7.01
N ARG A 906 25.41 -33.59 6.95
CA ARG A 906 24.70 -32.53 7.67
C ARG A 906 23.51 -33.14 8.44
N THR A 907 23.21 -32.59 9.61
CA THR A 907 22.06 -33.00 10.43
C THR A 907 21.11 -31.84 10.68
N TYR A 908 19.83 -32.14 10.92
CA TYR A 908 18.76 -31.15 11.08
C TYR A 908 17.91 -31.41 12.32
N ASP A 909 17.31 -30.37 12.87
CA ASP A 909 16.17 -30.51 13.79
C ASP A 909 14.83 -30.64 13.03
N ALA A 910 13.73 -30.77 13.77
CA ALA A 910 12.40 -30.93 13.19
C ALA A 910 11.92 -29.69 12.41
N ALA A 911 12.38 -28.49 12.77
CA ALA A 911 12.06 -27.22 12.09
C ALA A 911 12.98 -26.93 10.89
N GLY A 912 13.92 -27.83 10.58
CA GLY A 912 14.80 -27.67 9.41
C GLY A 912 16.02 -26.81 9.67
N ASN A 913 16.39 -26.55 10.93
CA ASN A 913 17.66 -25.89 11.24
C ASN A 913 18.81 -26.90 11.16
N THR A 914 19.91 -26.52 10.52
CA THR A 914 21.13 -27.37 10.48
C THR A 914 21.76 -27.43 11.87
N THR A 915 21.84 -28.61 12.47
CA THR A 915 22.38 -28.85 13.83
C THR A 915 23.82 -29.34 13.86
N GLY A 916 24.35 -29.80 12.73
CA GLY A 916 25.72 -30.30 12.68
C GLY A 916 26.28 -30.47 11.27
N ILE A 917 27.60 -30.35 11.17
CA ILE A 917 28.41 -30.59 9.97
C ILE A 917 29.52 -31.56 10.35
N ASN A 918 29.58 -32.68 9.65
CA ASN A 918 30.54 -33.77 9.90
C ASN A 918 30.47 -34.30 11.35
N GLY A 919 29.26 -34.57 11.84
CA GLY A 919 29.04 -35.06 13.21
C GLY A 919 29.37 -33.99 14.26
N THR A 920 30.34 -34.26 15.12
CA THR A 920 30.74 -33.36 16.21
C THR A 920 31.78 -32.31 15.78
N ALA A 921 32.27 -32.35 14.54
CA ALA A 921 33.28 -31.41 14.07
C ALA A 921 32.80 -29.96 14.14
N LYS A 922 31.56 -29.69 13.71
CA LYS A 922 30.83 -28.46 13.99
C LYS A 922 29.39 -28.78 14.37
N GLN A 923 28.90 -28.22 15.47
CA GLN A 923 27.53 -28.40 15.94
C GLN A 923 26.91 -27.04 16.26
N PHE A 924 25.63 -26.90 15.96
CA PHE A 924 24.87 -25.66 16.16
C PHE A 924 23.68 -25.96 17.07
N VAL A 925 23.60 -25.23 18.17
CA VAL A 925 22.56 -25.38 19.18
C VAL A 925 21.56 -24.25 19.00
N TYR A 926 20.28 -24.59 18.85
CA TYR A 926 19.19 -23.63 18.74
C TYR A 926 18.39 -23.60 20.04
N ASP A 927 17.98 -22.40 20.45
CA ASP A 927 17.13 -22.22 21.62
C ASP A 927 15.63 -22.28 21.27
N ASP A 928 14.79 -22.00 22.27
CA ASP A 928 13.33 -22.02 22.14
C ASP A 928 12.80 -20.98 21.13
N THR A 929 13.58 -19.93 20.83
CA THR A 929 13.23 -18.92 19.82
C THR A 929 13.51 -19.40 18.40
N GLY A 930 14.20 -20.54 18.24
CA GLY A 930 14.65 -21.02 16.94
C GLY A 930 15.93 -20.35 16.42
N ARG A 931 16.58 -19.49 17.22
CA ARG A 931 17.85 -18.85 16.87
C ARG A 931 19.04 -19.66 17.37
N MET A 932 20.18 -19.57 16.67
CA MET A 932 21.41 -20.26 17.06
C MET A 932 21.98 -19.61 18.33
N SER A 933 21.95 -20.34 19.45
CA SER A 933 22.39 -19.87 20.77
C SER A 933 23.84 -20.24 21.08
N SER A 934 24.38 -21.29 20.46
CA SER A 934 25.76 -21.74 20.69
C SER A 934 26.30 -22.54 19.50
N VAL A 935 27.60 -22.41 19.25
CA VAL A 935 28.35 -23.26 18.31
C VAL A 935 29.39 -24.08 19.07
N LYS A 936 29.57 -25.33 18.65
CA LYS A 936 30.55 -26.27 19.23
C LYS A 936 31.45 -26.85 18.16
N ALA A 937 32.69 -27.14 18.53
CA ALA A 937 33.65 -27.90 17.74
C ALA A 937 34.23 -29.04 18.60
N GLY A 938 34.21 -30.27 18.07
CA GLY A 938 34.62 -31.46 18.84
C GLY A 938 33.80 -31.69 20.11
N GLY A 939 32.56 -31.20 20.17
CA GLY A 939 31.71 -31.23 21.36
C GLY A 939 31.90 -30.08 22.36
N THR A 940 32.92 -29.24 22.18
CA THR A 940 33.22 -28.09 23.05
C THR A 940 32.64 -26.80 22.49
N THR A 941 31.94 -26.02 23.31
CA THR A 941 31.42 -24.69 22.91
C THR A 941 32.55 -23.72 22.57
N THR A 942 32.52 -23.17 21.36
CA THR A 942 33.48 -22.16 20.88
C THR A 942 32.92 -20.75 20.99
N ARG A 943 31.60 -20.58 20.93
CA ARG A 943 30.93 -19.28 21.13
C ARG A 943 29.46 -19.46 21.49
N ASN A 944 28.91 -18.50 22.24
CA ASN A 944 27.49 -18.36 22.55
C ASN A 944 26.96 -17.02 22.03
N TYR A 945 25.65 -16.94 21.81
CA TYR A 945 24.97 -15.78 21.23
C TYR A 945 23.71 -15.40 22.01
N LYS A 946 23.38 -14.11 21.99
CA LYS A 946 22.09 -13.57 22.46
C LYS A 946 21.52 -12.59 21.45
N TYR A 947 20.20 -12.64 21.31
CA TYR A 947 19.42 -11.80 20.41
C TYR A 947 18.46 -10.95 21.22
N ASN A 948 18.19 -9.74 20.74
CA ASN A 948 17.17 -8.88 21.31
C ASN A 948 15.79 -9.22 20.71
N GLY A 949 14.73 -8.58 21.22
CA GLY A 949 13.36 -8.80 20.72
C GLY A 949 13.11 -8.45 19.25
N LYS A 950 13.99 -7.67 18.58
CA LYS A 950 13.93 -7.43 17.13
C LYS A 950 14.55 -8.57 16.31
N GLY A 951 15.25 -9.52 16.95
CA GLY A 951 15.99 -10.58 16.28
C GLY A 951 17.46 -10.23 15.96
N GLU A 952 17.93 -9.06 16.39
CA GLU A 952 19.30 -8.59 16.21
C GLU A 952 20.23 -9.34 17.18
N ARG A 953 21.39 -9.82 16.70
CA ARG A 953 22.42 -10.43 17.54
C ARG A 953 23.18 -9.32 18.25
N VAL A 954 22.89 -9.12 19.54
CA VAL A 954 23.43 -8.02 20.36
C VAL A 954 24.60 -8.42 21.26
N ARG A 955 24.85 -9.73 21.42
CA ARG A 955 26.00 -10.23 22.19
C ARG A 955 26.50 -11.56 21.66
N SER A 956 27.82 -11.68 21.59
CA SER A 956 28.51 -12.97 21.48
C SER A 956 29.53 -13.12 22.60
N TYR A 957 29.69 -14.34 23.14
CA TYR A 957 30.56 -14.54 24.30
C TYR A 957 31.11 -15.96 24.44
N LEU A 958 32.27 -16.07 25.08
CA LEU A 958 32.85 -17.32 25.57
C LEU A 958 33.52 -17.04 26.93
N SER A 959 33.01 -17.65 28.00
CA SER A 959 33.45 -17.33 29.36
C SER A 959 33.37 -15.81 29.63
N THR A 960 34.48 -15.16 29.98
CA THR A 960 34.58 -13.71 30.22
C THR A 960 34.77 -12.87 28.95
N ALA A 961 35.09 -13.48 27.80
CA ALA A 961 35.25 -12.78 26.54
C ALA A 961 33.87 -12.39 25.98
N ASN A 962 33.59 -11.09 25.92
CA ASN A 962 32.31 -10.53 25.48
C ASN A 962 32.51 -9.54 24.34
N THR A 963 31.64 -9.64 23.33
CA THR A 963 31.46 -8.65 22.28
C THR A 963 29.99 -8.24 22.26
N TYR A 964 29.71 -6.95 22.37
CA TYR A 964 28.38 -6.37 22.23
C TYR A 964 28.26 -5.70 20.87
N THR A 965 27.12 -5.86 20.22
CA THR A 965 26.90 -5.33 18.88
C THR A 965 25.72 -4.37 18.90
N LEU A 966 25.85 -3.24 18.21
CA LEU A 966 24.83 -2.21 18.08
C LEU A 966 24.42 -2.04 16.61
N TYR A 967 23.13 -1.87 16.38
CA TYR A 967 22.54 -1.56 15.08
C TYR A 967 21.75 -0.25 15.17
N ASP A 968 21.62 0.45 14.04
CA ASP A 968 20.62 1.52 13.91
C ASP A 968 19.21 0.94 13.72
N GLU A 969 18.23 1.78 13.38
CA GLU A 969 16.86 1.31 13.17
C GLU A 969 16.60 0.74 11.76
N ALA A 970 17.48 0.98 10.80
CA ALA A 970 17.45 0.34 9.48
C ALA A 970 18.07 -1.08 9.53
N GLY A 971 18.72 -1.44 10.63
CA GLY A 971 19.40 -2.73 10.80
C GLY A 971 20.85 -2.70 10.34
N HIS A 972 21.40 -1.53 10.02
CA HIS A 972 22.81 -1.38 9.72
C HIS A 972 23.65 -1.65 10.97
N TRP A 973 24.75 -2.36 10.78
CA TRP A 973 25.73 -2.54 11.84
C TRP A 973 26.44 -1.22 12.13
N ILE A 974 26.30 -0.71 13.36
CA ILE A 974 26.94 0.54 13.80
C ILE A 974 28.28 0.27 14.46
N GLY A 975 28.42 -0.85 15.18
CA GLY A 975 29.71 -1.23 15.73
C GLY A 975 29.68 -2.40 16.70
N ASP A 976 30.88 -2.91 16.98
CA ASP A 976 31.15 -3.89 18.01
C ASP A 976 31.93 -3.27 19.17
N TYR A 977 31.64 -3.70 20.39
CA TYR A 977 32.17 -3.15 21.63
C TYR A 977 32.65 -4.28 22.53
N GLY A 978 33.79 -4.08 23.20
CA GLY A 978 34.40 -5.05 24.10
C GLY A 978 33.65 -5.19 25.44
N ALA A 979 34.19 -5.99 26.34
CA ALA A 979 33.56 -6.33 27.63
C ALA A 979 33.18 -5.11 28.51
N ASN A 980 33.89 -3.99 28.35
CA ASN A 980 33.68 -2.75 29.11
C ASN A 980 32.94 -1.67 28.30
N GLY A 981 32.34 -2.01 27.14
CA GLY A 981 31.70 -1.04 26.26
C GLY A 981 32.66 -0.17 25.45
N THR A 982 33.96 -0.46 25.47
CA THR A 982 34.96 0.21 24.63
C THR A 982 34.72 -0.17 23.16
N PRO A 983 34.68 0.79 22.21
CA PRO A 983 34.52 0.46 20.80
C PRO A 983 35.66 -0.47 20.36
N VAL A 984 35.35 -1.46 19.53
CA VAL A 984 36.33 -2.28 18.80
C VAL A 984 36.42 -1.74 17.39
N GLN A 985 35.27 -1.65 16.72
CA GLN A 985 35.12 -1.14 15.37
C GLN A 985 33.73 -0.55 15.18
N GLN A 986 33.61 0.56 14.45
CA GLN A 986 32.35 1.26 14.19
C GLN A 986 32.26 1.65 12.72
N ALA A 987 31.17 1.30 12.04
CA ALA A 987 30.94 1.64 10.63
C ALA A 987 30.21 2.97 10.49
N ILE A 988 30.55 3.71 9.44
CA ILE A 988 29.95 4.98 9.06
C ILE A 988 29.24 4.77 7.71
N TRP A 989 27.97 5.15 7.67
CA TRP A 989 27.08 4.93 6.54
C TRP A 989 26.74 6.25 5.83
N MET A 990 26.65 6.21 4.51
CA MET A 990 26.05 7.24 3.67
C MET A 990 24.82 6.60 3.03
N ASP A 991 23.64 6.94 3.56
CA ASP A 991 22.40 6.21 3.27
C ASP A 991 22.61 4.71 3.55
N ASP A 992 22.47 3.82 2.55
CA ASP A 992 22.66 2.37 2.69
C ASP A 992 24.08 1.88 2.29
N LEU A 993 25.04 2.80 2.06
CA LEU A 993 26.41 2.47 1.69
C LEU A 993 27.37 2.61 2.89
N PRO A 994 28.13 1.57 3.26
CA PRO A 994 29.22 1.71 4.23
C PRO A 994 30.37 2.45 3.55
N VAL A 995 30.71 3.65 4.06
CA VAL A 995 31.70 4.54 3.44
C VAL A 995 32.92 4.79 4.32
N GLY A 996 32.84 4.48 5.61
CA GLY A 996 33.97 4.65 6.53
C GLY A 996 33.95 3.71 7.71
N LEU A 997 35.09 3.59 8.36
CA LEU A 997 35.28 2.72 9.52
C LEU A 997 36.15 3.42 10.55
N ARG A 998 35.80 3.29 11.83
CA ARG A 998 36.59 3.73 12.97
C ARG A 998 37.02 2.54 13.81
N THR A 999 38.28 2.49 14.20
CA THR A 999 38.81 1.46 15.11
C THR A 999 39.30 2.08 16.42
N ALA A 1000 39.27 1.29 17.49
CA ALA A 1000 39.65 1.72 18.85
C ALA A 1000 41.10 2.24 18.97
N ALA A 1001 42.00 1.71 18.14
CA ALA A 1001 43.44 1.89 18.30
C ALA A 1001 43.96 3.23 17.75
N ALA A 1002 43.22 3.91 16.86
CA ALA A 1002 43.83 4.94 16.02
C ALA A 1002 43.12 6.30 16.00
N GLY A 1003 41.85 6.39 16.41
CA GLY A 1003 41.06 7.63 16.25
C GLY A 1003 40.92 8.11 14.79
N THR A 1004 41.58 7.45 13.84
CA THR A 1004 41.61 7.68 12.40
C THR A 1004 40.47 6.92 11.73
N VAL A 1005 39.92 7.52 10.68
CA VAL A 1005 38.80 6.98 9.91
C VAL A 1005 39.36 6.36 8.64
N SER A 1006 39.23 5.05 8.47
CA SER A 1006 39.54 4.37 7.21
C SER A 1006 38.38 4.54 6.23
N TYR A 1007 38.67 4.53 4.93
CA TYR A 1007 37.65 4.66 3.89
C TYR A 1007 37.21 3.30 3.41
N ILE A 1008 35.89 3.08 3.29
CA ILE A 1008 35.34 1.85 2.71
C ILE A 1008 34.86 2.19 1.31
N GLU A 1009 35.24 1.39 0.33
CA GLU A 1009 34.77 1.46 -1.05
C GLU A 1009 33.81 0.29 -1.34
N PRO A 1010 32.49 0.55 -1.37
CA PRO A 1010 31.50 -0.47 -1.61
C PRO A 1010 31.19 -0.67 -3.10
N ASP A 1011 30.83 -1.90 -3.48
CA ASP A 1011 30.38 -2.25 -4.83
C ASP A 1011 28.97 -1.71 -5.16
N HIS A 1012 28.38 -2.20 -6.25
CA HIS A 1012 27.07 -1.79 -6.74
C HIS A 1012 25.91 -2.26 -5.84
N LEU A 1013 26.11 -3.28 -5.00
CA LEU A 1013 25.13 -3.76 -4.03
C LEU A 1013 25.32 -3.15 -2.64
N GLY A 1014 26.42 -2.41 -2.42
CA GLY A 1014 26.78 -1.89 -1.10
C GLY A 1014 27.71 -2.80 -0.30
N SER A 1015 28.26 -3.87 -0.90
CA SER A 1015 29.22 -4.74 -0.23
C SER A 1015 30.59 -4.05 -0.15
N PRO A 1016 31.26 -3.99 1.02
CA PRO A 1016 32.61 -3.46 1.11
C PRO A 1016 33.58 -4.33 0.30
N ARG A 1017 34.36 -3.72 -0.60
CA ARG A 1017 35.36 -4.41 -1.42
C ARG A 1017 36.79 -4.00 -1.11
N VAL A 1018 37.00 -2.74 -0.74
CA VAL A 1018 38.32 -2.21 -0.39
C VAL A 1018 38.21 -1.35 0.86
N VAL A 1019 39.21 -1.41 1.73
CA VAL A 1019 39.42 -0.43 2.80
C VAL A 1019 40.75 0.27 2.58
N ILE A 1020 40.71 1.60 2.55
CA ILE A 1020 41.88 2.47 2.34
C ILE A 1020 42.30 3.11 3.67
N ASP A 1021 43.60 3.08 3.96
CA ASP A 1021 44.21 3.96 4.96
C ASP A 1021 44.34 5.38 4.36
N PRO A 1022 43.71 6.40 4.97
CA PRO A 1022 43.70 7.75 4.42
C PRO A 1022 45.08 8.42 4.40
N VAL A 1023 45.99 8.04 5.32
CA VAL A 1023 47.32 8.64 5.50
C VAL A 1023 48.33 7.95 4.58
N ALA A 1024 48.39 6.62 4.63
CA ALA A 1024 49.27 5.85 3.75
C ALA A 1024 48.78 5.86 2.29
N ASN A 1025 47.49 6.16 2.08
CA ASN A 1025 46.82 6.18 0.78
C ASN A 1025 46.95 4.85 0.01
N THR A 1026 46.89 3.75 0.74
CA THR A 1026 46.97 2.38 0.22
C THR A 1026 45.79 1.55 0.74
N SER A 1027 45.46 0.46 0.04
CA SER A 1027 44.54 -0.54 0.56
C SER A 1027 45.19 -1.28 1.74
N ILE A 1028 44.42 -1.46 2.80
CA ILE A 1028 44.80 -2.23 4.01
C ILE A 1028 43.90 -3.45 4.21
N TRP A 1029 42.83 -3.57 3.40
CA TRP A 1029 41.96 -4.73 3.34
C TRP A 1029 41.29 -4.81 1.98
N GLU A 1030 41.21 -6.01 1.40
CA GLU A 1030 40.59 -6.24 0.09
C GLU A 1030 39.76 -7.52 0.09
N TRP A 1031 38.53 -7.43 -0.44
CA TRP A 1031 37.69 -8.57 -0.76
C TRP A 1031 37.24 -8.46 -2.21
N ASP A 1032 38.09 -8.94 -3.11
CA ASP A 1032 37.92 -8.75 -4.55
C ASP A 1032 36.55 -9.28 -5.02
N ILE A 1033 35.80 -8.42 -5.73
CA ILE A 1033 34.55 -8.78 -6.39
C ILE A 1033 34.75 -9.86 -7.46
N LYS A 1034 35.98 -10.03 -7.94
CA LYS A 1034 36.42 -11.08 -8.85
C LYS A 1034 36.76 -12.40 -8.14
N GLY A 1035 36.46 -12.53 -6.84
CA GLY A 1035 36.54 -13.79 -6.09
C GLY A 1035 35.31 -14.69 -6.29
N GLU A 1036 35.21 -15.76 -5.49
CA GLU A 1036 34.07 -16.68 -5.52
C GLU A 1036 32.77 -15.94 -5.18
N VAL A 1037 31.77 -16.11 -6.05
CA VAL A 1037 30.61 -15.23 -6.17
C VAL A 1037 29.62 -15.33 -5.00
N PHE A 1038 29.56 -16.49 -4.34
CA PHE A 1038 28.74 -16.71 -3.14
C PHE A 1038 29.46 -16.32 -1.85
N GLY A 1039 30.66 -15.75 -1.99
CA GLY A 1039 31.45 -15.16 -0.92
C GLY A 1039 32.32 -16.16 -0.17
N ALA A 1040 32.63 -17.33 -0.72
CA ALA A 1040 33.49 -18.32 -0.06
C ALA A 1040 34.97 -17.90 0.00
N THR A 1041 35.43 -17.03 -0.90
CA THR A 1041 36.80 -16.49 -0.88
C THR A 1041 36.99 -15.58 0.34
N ALA A 1042 38.03 -15.83 1.13
CA ALA A 1042 38.37 -14.98 2.27
C ALA A 1042 38.98 -13.64 1.80
N PRO A 1043 38.74 -12.54 2.52
CA PRO A 1043 39.39 -11.27 2.22
C PRO A 1043 40.91 -11.33 2.50
N LYS A 1044 41.67 -10.54 1.74
CA LYS A 1044 43.07 -10.23 2.00
C LYS A 1044 43.14 -9.19 3.10
N GLN A 1045 43.68 -9.57 4.25
CA GLN A 1045 43.72 -8.73 5.45
C GLN A 1045 44.98 -7.85 5.55
N ASP A 1046 45.97 -8.07 4.69
CA ASP A 1046 47.23 -7.29 4.64
C ASP A 1046 47.66 -7.21 3.16
N PRO A 1047 46.93 -6.44 2.32
CA PRO A 1047 47.24 -6.29 0.89
C PRO A 1047 48.45 -5.39 0.63
N ASP A 1048 48.79 -4.48 1.54
CA ASP A 1048 49.97 -3.60 1.51
C ASP A 1048 51.26 -4.27 2.01
N ALA A 1049 51.15 -5.44 2.62
CA ALA A 1049 52.26 -6.28 3.06
C ALA A 1049 53.18 -5.62 4.09
N ASP A 1050 52.60 -4.79 4.96
CA ASP A 1050 53.33 -4.11 6.05
C ASP A 1050 53.44 -4.99 7.32
N GLY A 1051 52.78 -6.16 7.32
CA GLY A 1051 52.74 -7.12 8.42
C GLY A 1051 51.63 -6.87 9.43
N VAL A 1052 50.75 -5.90 9.20
CA VAL A 1052 49.62 -5.53 10.07
C VAL A 1052 48.31 -5.95 9.42
N SER A 1053 47.70 -7.01 9.93
CA SER A 1053 46.39 -7.45 9.44
C SER A 1053 45.25 -6.54 9.90
N PHE A 1054 44.43 -6.08 8.96
CA PHE A 1054 43.16 -5.42 9.18
C PHE A 1054 42.00 -6.42 9.05
N ASN A 1055 41.09 -6.46 10.02
CA ASN A 1055 39.89 -7.29 9.92
C ASN A 1055 38.62 -6.44 9.81
N LEU A 1056 37.83 -6.71 8.78
CA LEU A 1056 36.46 -6.21 8.61
C LEU A 1056 35.53 -7.42 8.45
N ASP A 1057 34.49 -7.49 9.29
CA ASP A 1057 33.55 -8.61 9.26
C ASP A 1057 32.37 -8.39 8.32
N LEU A 1058 32.11 -7.17 7.83
CA LEU A 1058 31.06 -6.93 6.83
C LEU A 1058 31.30 -7.77 5.56
N ARG A 1059 30.24 -8.33 4.99
CA ARG A 1059 30.26 -9.16 3.78
C ARG A 1059 29.22 -8.64 2.78
N LEU A 1060 28.50 -9.52 2.09
CA LEU A 1060 27.37 -9.11 1.25
C LEU A 1060 26.35 -8.30 2.08
N PRO A 1061 25.46 -7.52 1.46
CA PRO A 1061 24.62 -6.58 2.21
C PRO A 1061 23.80 -7.29 3.29
N GLY A 1062 23.76 -6.70 4.49
CA GLY A 1062 23.15 -7.29 5.71
C GLY A 1062 24.02 -8.32 6.44
N GLN A 1063 25.11 -8.79 5.83
CA GLN A 1063 25.86 -9.94 6.33
C GLN A 1063 27.13 -9.57 7.10
N ARG A 1064 27.42 -10.34 8.15
CA ARG A 1064 28.64 -10.25 8.95
C ARG A 1064 29.29 -11.60 9.17
N TYR A 1065 30.57 -11.73 8.87
CA TYR A 1065 31.34 -12.91 9.17
C TYR A 1065 31.42 -13.20 10.67
N ASP A 1066 31.24 -14.46 11.01
CA ASP A 1066 31.44 -14.99 12.35
C ASP A 1066 32.51 -16.09 12.32
N GLY A 1067 33.69 -15.77 12.84
CA GLY A 1067 34.82 -16.70 12.87
C GLY A 1067 34.57 -17.97 13.69
N ALA A 1068 33.62 -17.99 14.63
CA ALA A 1068 33.35 -19.18 15.44
C ALA A 1068 32.54 -20.24 14.69
N THR A 1069 31.65 -19.81 13.78
CA THR A 1069 30.86 -20.71 12.93
C THR A 1069 31.53 -20.95 11.58
N GLY A 1070 32.20 -19.92 11.05
CA GLY A 1070 32.61 -19.83 9.65
C GLY A 1070 31.47 -19.39 8.71
N PHE A 1071 30.35 -18.93 9.26
CA PHE A 1071 29.18 -18.46 8.52
C PHE A 1071 29.09 -16.94 8.53
N TYR A 1072 28.18 -16.42 7.70
CA TYR A 1072 27.80 -15.02 7.72
C TYR A 1072 26.47 -14.88 8.47
N TYR A 1073 26.50 -14.23 9.63
CA TYR A 1073 25.30 -13.81 10.33
C TYR A 1073 24.54 -12.81 9.45
N ASN A 1074 23.26 -13.09 9.18
CA ASN A 1074 22.40 -12.24 8.36
C ASN A 1074 21.04 -12.05 9.03
N PHE A 1075 21.03 -11.20 10.06
CA PHE A 1075 19.87 -10.79 10.83
C PHE A 1075 18.98 -11.95 11.34
N PHE A 1076 18.03 -12.47 10.54
CA PHE A 1076 17.13 -13.57 10.89
C PHE A 1076 17.68 -14.97 10.63
N ARG A 1077 18.72 -15.10 9.80
CA ARG A 1077 19.35 -16.38 9.43
C ARG A 1077 20.87 -16.30 9.49
N ASP A 1078 21.51 -17.46 9.32
CA ASP A 1078 22.96 -17.59 9.15
C ASP A 1078 23.23 -18.24 7.78
N TYR A 1079 24.12 -17.62 7.02
CA TYR A 1079 24.46 -17.99 5.65
C TYR A 1079 25.78 -18.77 5.60
N ASP A 1080 25.79 -19.95 4.98
CA ASP A 1080 26.98 -20.75 4.74
C ASP A 1080 27.54 -20.41 3.34
N PRO A 1081 28.59 -19.57 3.23
CA PRO A 1081 29.15 -19.20 1.94
C PRO A 1081 29.76 -20.40 1.20
N SER A 1082 30.26 -21.41 1.92
CA SER A 1082 30.82 -22.62 1.30
C SER A 1082 29.76 -23.50 0.62
N ALA A 1083 28.53 -23.47 1.15
CA ALA A 1083 27.39 -24.14 0.54
C ALA A 1083 26.59 -23.24 -0.41
N GLY A 1084 26.77 -21.92 -0.32
CA GLY A 1084 26.03 -20.91 -1.09
C GLY A 1084 24.55 -20.80 -0.71
N ARG A 1085 24.22 -21.01 0.57
CA ARG A 1085 22.82 -21.03 1.05
C ARG A 1085 22.71 -20.78 2.56
N TYR A 1086 21.50 -20.48 3.02
CA TYR A 1086 21.19 -20.43 4.45
C TYR A 1086 21.13 -21.81 5.10
N ILE A 1087 21.44 -21.85 6.40
CA ILE A 1087 21.42 -23.08 7.21
C ILE A 1087 20.08 -23.30 7.94
N GLN A 1088 19.22 -22.28 7.94
CA GLN A 1088 17.82 -22.33 8.39
C GLN A 1088 16.89 -22.09 7.21
N SER A 1089 15.70 -22.70 7.24
CA SER A 1089 14.62 -22.33 6.33
C SER A 1089 14.16 -20.91 6.62
N ASP A 1090 13.68 -20.21 5.59
CA ASP A 1090 13.15 -18.86 5.71
C ASP A 1090 12.01 -18.80 6.76
N PRO A 1091 12.12 -17.96 7.80
CA PRO A 1091 11.08 -17.74 8.80
C PRO A 1091 9.74 -17.27 8.23
N ILE A 1092 9.73 -16.60 7.06
CA ILE A 1092 8.50 -16.17 6.38
C ILE A 1092 8.01 -17.20 5.34
N GLY A 1093 8.57 -18.41 5.36
CA GLY A 1093 8.16 -19.54 4.54
C GLY A 1093 8.35 -19.27 3.04
N LEU A 1094 7.39 -19.71 2.23
CA LEU A 1094 7.45 -19.55 0.78
C LEU A 1094 7.35 -18.07 0.31
N ASN A 1095 7.02 -17.12 1.20
CA ASN A 1095 7.11 -15.70 0.85
C ASN A 1095 8.58 -15.26 0.64
N GLY A 1096 9.54 -15.98 1.23
CA GLY A 1096 10.98 -15.83 1.00
C GLY A 1096 11.49 -16.52 -0.28
N GLY A 1097 10.60 -17.10 -1.09
CA GLY A 1097 10.93 -17.86 -2.30
C GLY A 1097 10.59 -19.35 -2.21
N ILE A 1098 10.49 -20.02 -3.37
CA ILE A 1098 10.14 -21.46 -3.44
C ILE A 1098 11.20 -22.33 -2.75
N SER A 1099 12.48 -21.97 -2.87
CA SER A 1099 13.56 -22.59 -2.09
C SER A 1099 13.84 -21.74 -0.86
N THR A 1100 13.26 -22.13 0.28
CA THR A 1100 13.34 -21.36 1.54
C THR A 1100 14.75 -21.31 2.16
N PHE A 1101 15.74 -21.96 1.57
CA PHE A 1101 17.13 -21.89 2.02
C PHE A 1101 18.04 -21.15 1.05
N SER A 1102 17.56 -20.83 -0.16
CA SER A 1102 18.39 -20.18 -1.16
C SER A 1102 18.81 -18.78 -0.72
N TYR A 1103 19.96 -18.34 -1.18
CA TYR A 1103 20.37 -16.94 -1.07
C TYR A 1103 20.06 -16.25 -2.38
N VAL A 1104 19.16 -15.27 -2.34
CA VAL A 1104 18.80 -14.35 -3.42
C VAL A 1104 18.53 -15.03 -4.77
N ASP A 1105 17.77 -16.13 -4.73
CA ASP A 1105 17.41 -16.95 -5.90
C ASP A 1105 18.63 -17.41 -6.71
N SER A 1106 19.77 -17.63 -6.05
CA SER A 1106 21.05 -17.97 -6.69
C SER A 1106 21.59 -16.90 -7.65
N SER A 1107 21.23 -15.63 -7.42
CA SER A 1107 21.65 -14.46 -8.21
C SER A 1107 22.38 -13.39 -7.36
N PRO A 1108 23.45 -13.75 -6.64
CA PRO A 1108 24.11 -12.89 -5.64
C PRO A 1108 24.82 -11.65 -6.21
N LEU A 1109 24.95 -11.55 -7.53
CA LEU A 1109 25.54 -10.40 -8.21
C LEU A 1109 24.51 -9.32 -8.54
N SER A 1110 23.22 -9.63 -8.49
CA SER A 1110 22.16 -8.68 -8.89
C SER A 1110 21.19 -8.38 -7.76
N LEU A 1111 21.17 -9.20 -6.71
CA LEU A 1111 20.19 -9.16 -5.64
C LEU A 1111 20.88 -9.24 -4.27
N ALA A 1112 20.23 -8.66 -3.27
CA ALA A 1112 20.69 -8.66 -1.88
C ALA A 1112 19.54 -9.03 -0.92
N ASP A 1113 19.89 -9.69 0.20
CA ASP A 1113 18.96 -10.02 1.28
C ASP A 1113 19.49 -9.42 2.59
N PHE A 1114 19.08 -8.18 2.87
CA PHE A 1114 19.58 -7.39 4.02
C PHE A 1114 19.23 -7.98 5.39
N PHE A 1115 18.17 -8.79 5.47
CA PHE A 1115 17.64 -9.30 6.74
C PHE A 1115 17.66 -10.82 6.83
N GLY A 1116 18.04 -11.54 5.77
CA GLY A 1116 17.88 -12.98 5.75
C GLY A 1116 16.40 -13.39 5.73
N LEU A 1117 15.51 -12.69 5.04
CA LEU A 1117 14.06 -12.99 4.90
C LEU A 1117 13.55 -12.87 3.44
N GLN A 1118 14.48 -12.87 2.49
CA GLN A 1118 14.32 -12.59 1.07
C GLN A 1118 12.94 -12.10 0.54
N ILE A 1119 12.74 -10.78 0.50
CA ILE A 1119 11.95 -10.09 -0.54
C ILE A 1119 12.90 -9.03 -1.11
N THR A 1120 13.50 -9.28 -2.29
CA THR A 1120 14.72 -8.59 -2.77
C THR A 1120 14.47 -7.32 -3.63
N MET A 1121 15.27 -6.26 -3.47
CA MET A 1121 15.53 -5.10 -4.37
C MET A 1121 16.93 -4.54 -4.01
N PRO A 1122 17.68 -3.78 -4.86
CA PRO A 1122 17.24 -3.06 -6.07
C PRO A 1122 18.08 -3.29 -7.35
N TRP A 1123 17.38 -3.30 -8.50
CA TRP A 1123 17.60 -2.40 -9.65
C TRP A 1123 16.24 -2.08 -10.28
N VAL A 1124 16.07 -0.84 -10.74
CA VAL A 1124 14.89 -0.33 -11.46
C VAL A 1124 14.91 -0.82 -12.91
N SER A 1125 15.15 -2.12 -13.12
CA SER A 1125 15.12 -2.75 -14.44
C SER A 1125 13.98 -3.77 -14.50
N PRO A 1126 13.37 -3.96 -15.68
CA PRO A 1126 12.15 -4.73 -15.85
C PRO A 1126 12.44 -6.22 -16.00
N MET A 1127 13.23 -6.79 -15.09
CA MET A 1127 13.32 -8.24 -15.01
C MET A 1127 11.93 -8.79 -14.72
N VAL A 1128 11.48 -9.73 -15.57
CA VAL A 1128 10.29 -10.53 -15.33
C VAL A 1128 10.52 -11.32 -14.04
N ARG A 1129 10.07 -10.75 -12.92
CA ARG A 1129 10.01 -11.50 -11.68
C ARG A 1129 8.94 -12.57 -11.81
N PRO A 1130 9.14 -13.75 -11.21
CA PRO A 1130 8.02 -14.65 -10.94
C PRO A 1130 6.92 -13.83 -10.25
N ALA A 1131 5.65 -14.07 -10.60
CA ALA A 1131 4.55 -13.51 -9.83
C ALA A 1131 4.81 -13.81 -8.34
N PRO A 1132 4.64 -12.83 -7.42
CA PRO A 1132 4.78 -13.09 -6.00
C PRO A 1132 4.00 -14.35 -5.65
N ILE A 1133 4.63 -15.26 -4.90
CA ILE A 1133 3.91 -16.43 -4.40
C ILE A 1133 2.73 -15.88 -3.59
N PRO A 1134 1.48 -16.26 -3.91
CA PRO A 1134 0.33 -15.81 -3.14
C PRO A 1134 0.59 -16.15 -1.67
N GLY A 1135 0.77 -15.13 -0.85
CA GLY A 1135 1.31 -15.31 0.50
C GLY A 1135 0.20 -15.63 1.52
N PRO A 1136 0.33 -16.69 2.32
CA PRO A 1136 -0.56 -16.96 3.46
C PRO A 1136 0.00 -16.45 4.79
N ILE A 1137 1.23 -15.93 4.81
CA ILE A 1137 1.96 -15.49 6.00
C ILE A 1137 2.21 -13.99 5.89
N ASP A 1138 1.66 -13.24 6.84
CA ASP A 1138 2.00 -11.83 7.01
C ASP A 1138 3.44 -11.72 7.53
N VAL A 1139 4.25 -10.89 6.87
CA VAL A 1139 5.67 -10.60 7.20
C VAL A 1139 5.79 -9.80 8.50
N ALA A 1140 4.68 -9.22 8.97
CA ALA A 1140 4.60 -8.25 10.06
C ALA A 1140 5.20 -8.67 11.43
N PRO A 1141 5.09 -9.93 11.93
CA PRO A 1141 5.62 -10.25 13.26
C PRO A 1141 7.15 -10.36 13.30
N PHE A 1142 7.84 -10.39 12.15
CA PHE A 1142 9.29 -10.60 12.08
C PHE A 1142 10.10 -9.31 11.89
N LEU A 1143 9.59 -8.28 11.19
CA LEU A 1143 10.36 -7.09 10.80
C LEU A 1143 10.17 -5.87 11.72
N ALA A 1144 10.18 -6.09 13.05
CA ALA A 1144 9.85 -5.12 14.10
C ALA A 1144 8.33 -4.87 14.26
N PRO A 1145 7.87 -4.42 15.45
CA PRO A 1145 6.51 -3.93 15.62
C PRO A 1145 6.34 -2.63 14.84
N ARG A 1146 6.11 -2.72 13.53
CA ARG A 1146 5.29 -1.71 12.90
C ARG A 1146 3.91 -1.82 13.53
N THR A 1147 3.32 -0.67 13.74
CA THR A 1147 1.88 -0.53 13.84
C THR A 1147 1.22 -1.48 12.82
N PRO A 1148 0.36 -2.41 13.27
CA PRO A 1148 -0.05 -3.56 12.46
C PRO A 1148 -0.42 -3.14 11.04
N ARG A 1149 0.19 -3.79 10.04
CA ARG A 1149 -0.46 -3.91 8.74
C ARG A 1149 -1.70 -4.73 9.01
N ASP A 1150 -2.83 -4.08 8.87
CA ASP A 1150 -4.12 -4.73 8.92
C ASP A 1150 -4.55 -4.76 7.46
N PRO A 1151 -4.36 -5.85 6.68
CA PRO A 1151 -4.77 -5.88 5.27
C PRO A 1151 -6.27 -5.65 5.12
N PHE A 1152 -7.04 -6.10 6.13
CA PHE A 1152 -8.44 -5.77 6.30
C PHE A 1152 -8.57 -4.28 6.62
N GLY A 1153 -7.81 -3.73 7.54
CA GLY A 1153 -7.69 -2.30 7.85
C GLY A 1153 -7.13 -1.41 6.74
N GLU A 1154 -6.36 -1.90 5.77
CA GLU A 1154 -5.85 -1.22 4.58
C GLU A 1154 -6.92 -1.26 3.49
N TYR A 1155 -7.63 -2.39 3.34
CA TYR A 1155 -8.86 -2.47 2.55
C TYR A 1155 -9.94 -1.54 3.13
N CYS A 1156 -10.07 -1.49 4.44
CA CYS A 1156 -11.02 -0.68 5.18
C CYS A 1156 -10.58 0.77 5.31
N GLN A 1157 -9.28 1.06 5.29
CA GLN A 1157 -8.74 2.40 5.06
C GLN A 1157 -8.89 2.82 3.61
N SER A 1158 -8.82 1.89 2.65
CA SER A 1158 -9.12 2.20 1.26
C SER A 1158 -10.61 2.46 1.10
N LEU A 1159 -11.48 1.74 1.81
CA LEU A 1159 -12.92 1.94 1.89
C LEU A 1159 -13.26 3.20 2.67
N ILE A 1160 -12.61 3.51 3.79
CA ILE A 1160 -12.71 4.79 4.50
C ILE A 1160 -12.24 5.89 3.60
N ARG A 1161 -11.08 5.78 2.95
CA ARG A 1161 -10.56 6.80 2.04
C ARG A 1161 -11.45 6.92 0.82
N ARG A 1162 -12.10 5.85 0.35
CA ARG A 1162 -13.13 5.89 -0.70
C ARG A 1162 -14.43 6.47 -0.18
N ILE A 1163 -14.83 6.24 1.08
CA ILE A 1163 -16.02 6.79 1.75
C ILE A 1163 -15.80 8.25 2.05
N GLN A 1164 -14.65 8.65 2.55
CA GLN A 1164 -14.20 10.02 2.82
C GLN A 1164 -13.96 10.73 1.50
N ASN A 1165 -13.31 10.13 0.51
CA ASN A 1165 -13.23 10.73 -0.82
C ASN A 1165 -14.60 10.80 -1.48
N THR A 1166 -15.54 9.88 -1.22
CA THR A 1166 -16.91 9.92 -1.77
C THR A 1166 -17.79 10.87 -0.96
N LYS A 1167 -17.60 11.00 0.36
CA LYS A 1167 -18.21 11.99 1.26
C LYS A 1167 -17.67 13.36 0.95
N ASP A 1168 -16.40 13.51 0.65
CA ASP A 1168 -15.80 14.72 0.15
C ASP A 1168 -16.24 14.97 -1.28
N GLU A 1169 -16.36 13.94 -2.12
CA GLU A 1169 -16.94 14.09 -3.44
C GLU A 1169 -18.42 14.50 -3.32
N ILE A 1170 -19.16 14.06 -2.31
CA ILE A 1170 -20.57 14.39 -2.03
C ILE A 1170 -20.66 15.74 -1.32
N TYR A 1171 -20.28 15.88 -0.06
CA TYR A 1171 -20.39 17.06 0.78
C TYR A 1171 -19.39 18.18 0.45
N ASN A 1172 -18.25 17.89 -0.18
CA ASN A 1172 -17.20 18.89 -0.45
C ASN A 1172 -17.01 19.23 -1.94
N LYS A 1173 -17.42 18.36 -2.87
CA LYS A 1173 -17.40 18.61 -4.33
C LYS A 1173 -18.77 18.65 -4.97
N ARG A 1174 -19.73 17.78 -4.65
CA ARG A 1174 -20.99 17.61 -5.44
C ARG A 1174 -22.24 18.22 -4.84
N ILE A 1175 -22.35 18.32 -3.53
CA ILE A 1175 -23.31 19.15 -2.81
C ILE A 1175 -22.84 20.59 -2.98
N PRO A 1176 -21.53 20.88 -2.82
CA PRO A 1176 -20.94 22.09 -3.32
C PRO A 1176 -21.02 22.25 -4.83
N ALA A 1177 -21.09 21.24 -5.71
CA ALA A 1177 -21.35 21.42 -7.17
C ALA A 1177 -22.85 21.46 -7.54
N LEU A 1178 -23.74 20.93 -6.70
CA LEU A 1178 -25.18 21.27 -6.74
C LEU A 1178 -25.40 22.70 -6.30
N ALA A 1179 -24.44 23.22 -5.52
CA ALA A 1179 -24.22 24.61 -5.29
C ALA A 1179 -23.35 25.27 -6.39
N LYS A 1180 -22.34 24.62 -7.03
CA LYS A 1180 -21.20 25.17 -7.84
C LYS A 1180 -20.78 24.49 -9.15
N ASP A 1181 -21.56 23.76 -9.97
CA ASP A 1181 -21.34 23.62 -11.46
C ASP A 1181 -22.28 22.65 -12.22
N PRO A 1182 -22.52 22.84 -13.54
CA PRO A 1182 -23.21 21.97 -14.49
C PRO A 1182 -22.29 21.11 -15.35
N ASN A 1183 -21.41 20.28 -14.76
CA ASN A 1183 -20.73 19.27 -15.57
C ASN A 1183 -21.49 17.93 -15.64
N PRO A 1184 -22.11 17.51 -16.77
CA PRO A 1184 -22.75 16.21 -16.87
C PRO A 1184 -21.66 15.14 -17.02
N LEU A 1185 -21.62 14.13 -16.14
CA LEU A 1185 -22.27 12.82 -16.34
C LEU A 1185 -21.22 11.70 -16.60
N PRO A 1186 -21.58 10.43 -16.34
CA PRO A 1186 -20.67 9.29 -16.36
C PRO A 1186 -20.42 8.80 -17.80
N ARG A 1187 -19.34 8.02 -17.98
CA ARG A 1187 -18.86 7.39 -19.23
C ARG A 1187 -19.88 6.57 -20.06
N ARG A 1188 -21.18 6.52 -19.75
CA ARG A 1188 -22.23 5.90 -20.59
C ARG A 1188 -23.61 6.57 -20.41
N ILE A 1189 -24.24 6.85 -21.56
CA ILE A 1189 -25.68 6.80 -21.93
C ILE A 1189 -26.19 8.10 -22.61
N GLY A 1190 -26.54 7.97 -23.89
CA GLY A 1190 -27.89 8.21 -24.45
C GLY A 1190 -28.30 9.62 -24.95
N PRO A 1191 -29.21 9.70 -25.95
CA PRO A 1191 -29.67 10.95 -26.59
C PRO A 1191 -30.79 11.67 -25.81
N GLY A 1192 -30.72 13.00 -25.67
CA GLY A 1192 -31.93 13.84 -25.51
C GLY A 1192 -32.34 14.35 -24.11
N GLU A 1193 -31.41 14.56 -23.18
CA GLU A 1193 -31.69 15.07 -21.82
C GLU A 1193 -31.52 16.62 -21.71
N ARG A 1194 -32.47 17.32 -21.04
CA ARG A 1194 -32.55 18.81 -20.82
C ARG A 1194 -31.75 19.24 -19.57
N LEU A 1195 -31.54 20.53 -19.20
CA LEU A 1195 -30.81 20.88 -17.94
C LEU A 1195 -31.47 20.32 -16.67
N ARG A 1196 -32.79 20.16 -16.65
CA ARG A 1196 -33.47 19.42 -15.58
C ARG A 1196 -32.87 18.02 -15.40
N ASP A 1197 -32.32 17.43 -16.46
CA ASP A 1197 -31.63 16.15 -16.49
C ASP A 1197 -30.12 16.25 -16.18
N THR A 1198 -29.52 17.44 -16.18
CA THR A 1198 -28.15 17.72 -15.66
C THR A 1198 -28.16 17.99 -14.16
N ILE A 1199 -29.17 18.67 -13.62
CA ILE A 1199 -29.43 18.72 -12.17
C ILE A 1199 -29.94 17.35 -11.71
N ARG A 1200 -30.88 16.69 -12.39
CA ARG A 1200 -31.19 15.27 -12.10
C ARG A 1200 -30.02 14.36 -12.39
N GLY A 1201 -29.05 14.77 -13.19
CA GLY A 1201 -27.82 14.08 -13.56
C GLY A 1201 -26.82 14.14 -12.42
N HIS A 1202 -26.57 15.33 -11.87
CA HIS A 1202 -25.81 15.57 -10.65
C HIS A 1202 -26.49 14.98 -9.46
N GLU A 1203 -27.79 15.11 -9.33
CA GLU A 1203 -28.52 14.44 -8.29
C GLU A 1203 -28.59 12.91 -8.58
N LYS A 1204 -28.38 12.40 -9.83
CA LYS A 1204 -28.41 10.95 -10.20
C LYS A 1204 -27.05 10.38 -9.88
N LEU A 1205 -26.00 11.16 -10.11
CA LEU A 1205 -24.62 10.94 -9.73
C LEU A 1205 -24.42 11.21 -8.24
N LEU A 1206 -25.22 12.06 -7.60
CA LEU A 1206 -25.30 12.26 -6.16
C LEU A 1206 -26.12 11.12 -5.57
N ASN A 1207 -27.25 10.70 -6.13
CA ASN A 1207 -27.98 9.53 -5.66
C ASN A 1207 -27.26 8.24 -5.99
N ARG A 1208 -26.46 8.20 -7.06
CA ARG A 1208 -25.58 7.09 -7.40
C ARG A 1208 -24.34 7.17 -6.54
N ARG A 1209 -23.76 8.33 -6.23
CA ARG A 1209 -22.66 8.43 -5.26
C ARG A 1209 -23.13 8.31 -3.85
N LEU A 1210 -24.36 8.64 -3.49
CA LEU A 1210 -25.01 8.38 -2.21
C LEU A 1210 -25.44 6.92 -2.15
N ARG A 1211 -25.69 6.26 -3.30
CA ARG A 1211 -25.82 4.81 -3.39
C ARG A 1211 -24.49 4.10 -3.44
N ASP A 1212 -23.44 4.66 -4.04
CA ASP A 1212 -22.08 4.13 -4.06
C ASP A 1212 -21.46 4.40 -2.70
N LEU A 1213 -21.76 5.54 -2.06
CA LEU A 1213 -21.43 5.88 -0.69
C LEU A 1213 -22.22 4.97 0.22
N LYS A 1214 -23.51 4.75 -0.04
CA LYS A 1214 -24.28 3.75 0.71
C LYS A 1214 -23.80 2.34 0.42
N ASP A 1215 -23.34 2.00 -0.78
CA ASP A 1215 -22.83 0.67 -1.12
C ASP A 1215 -21.42 0.50 -0.57
N LEU A 1216 -20.62 1.57 -0.50
CA LEU A 1216 -19.30 1.66 0.13
C LEU A 1216 -19.41 1.71 1.64
N GLU A 1217 -20.39 2.41 2.20
CA GLU A 1217 -20.74 2.45 3.62
C GLU A 1217 -21.39 1.14 4.01
N ASP A 1218 -22.20 0.51 3.17
CA ASP A 1218 -22.78 -0.81 3.38
C ASP A 1218 -21.76 -1.90 3.04
N GLU A 1219 -20.71 -1.65 2.24
CA GLU A 1219 -19.55 -2.53 2.02
C GLU A 1219 -18.55 -2.34 3.15
N TYR A 1220 -18.41 -1.13 3.65
CA TYR A 1220 -17.62 -0.83 4.83
C TYR A 1220 -18.32 -1.42 6.05
N ASP A 1221 -19.53 -1.06 6.39
CA ASP A 1221 -20.30 -1.63 7.51
C ASP A 1221 -20.41 -3.17 7.42
N ARG A 1222 -20.35 -3.76 6.22
CA ARG A 1222 -20.37 -5.21 5.98
C ARG A 1222 -19.01 -5.90 6.03
N GLU A 1223 -17.97 -5.27 5.50
CA GLU A 1223 -16.63 -5.84 5.27
C GLU A 1223 -15.56 -5.12 6.12
N CYS A 1224 -15.89 -4.12 6.94
CA CYS A 1224 -14.93 -3.19 7.59
C CYS A 1224 -15.40 -2.47 8.86
N GLY A 1225 -16.70 -2.22 9.05
CA GLY A 1225 -17.31 -1.60 10.23
C GLY A 1225 -16.72 -2.11 11.55
N PRO A 1226 -16.32 -3.39 11.64
CA PRO A 1226 -15.34 -3.89 12.60
C PRO A 1226 -14.08 -3.03 12.92
N ALA A 1227 -13.14 -2.70 12.03
CA ALA A 1227 -11.72 -2.55 12.42
C ALA A 1227 -11.10 -1.13 12.50
N THR A 1228 -11.83 -0.03 12.28
CA THR A 1228 -11.21 1.09 11.53
C THR A 1228 -11.03 2.48 12.16
N LEU A 1229 -10.76 2.63 13.46
CA LEU A 1229 -10.42 3.95 14.04
C LEU A 1229 -9.01 4.08 14.65
N ALA A 1230 -8.13 3.08 14.46
CA ALA A 1230 -6.76 3.11 14.95
C ALA A 1230 -5.68 3.58 13.92
N CYS A 1231 -6.07 4.04 12.72
CA CYS A 1231 -5.12 4.26 11.61
C CYS A 1231 -5.08 5.65 10.97
N GLU A 1232 -5.91 6.61 11.38
CA GLU A 1232 -5.86 7.98 10.82
C GLU A 1232 -4.62 8.80 11.23
N SER A 1233 -3.79 8.30 12.16
CA SER A 1233 -2.52 8.95 12.55
C SER A 1233 -1.27 8.49 11.78
N LYS A 1234 -1.38 7.59 10.79
CA LYS A 1234 -0.21 6.92 10.17
C LYS A 1234 0.09 7.30 8.72
N GLY A 1235 -0.60 8.31 8.18
CA GLY A 1235 -0.59 8.62 6.74
C GLY A 1235 0.53 9.52 6.20
N ALA A 1236 1.51 9.95 7.01
CA ALA A 1236 2.45 11.00 6.60
C ALA A 1236 3.90 10.56 6.34
N GLU A 1237 4.32 9.32 6.60
CA GLU A 1237 5.76 8.97 6.63
C GLU A 1237 6.29 8.01 5.54
N SER A 1238 5.54 7.67 4.47
CA SER A 1238 6.06 6.70 3.46
C SER A 1238 6.01 7.14 2.00
N VAL A 1239 6.25 8.42 1.71
CA VAL A 1239 6.59 8.88 0.34
C VAL A 1239 8.01 9.43 0.32
N THR A 1240 8.97 8.66 0.85
CA THR A 1240 10.40 8.89 0.66
C THR A 1240 11.13 7.55 0.64
N SER A 1241 10.99 6.82 -0.46
CA SER A 1241 12.05 5.97 -0.99
C SER A 1241 11.86 5.98 -2.50
N GLY A 1242 12.72 6.72 -3.18
CA GLY A 1242 12.86 6.66 -4.64
C GLY A 1242 13.32 5.28 -5.09
#